data_AF-A0A6H2DS32-F1
#
_entry.id   AF-A0A6H2DS32-F1
#
_cell.length_a   1.000
_cell.length_b   1.000
_cell.length_c   1.000
_cell.angle_alpha   90.00
_cell.angle_beta   90.00
_cell.angle_gamma   90.00
#
_symmetry.space_group_name_H-M   'P 1'
#
loop_
_entity.id
_entity.type
_entity.pdbx_description
1 polymer ?
#
loop_
_entity_poly.entity_id
_entity_poly.type
_entity_poly.pdbx_seq_one_letter_code
_entity_poly.pdbx_strand_id
1 'polypeptide(L)'
;MKKIKKQLPIIFSFFAVSPLLISCAQSEVRSFKNEEKRTQNNLATNFLNTSLASLLDSVYQQEPAANETKTSQTYKDKQTQKNLQKDSFILEQINLDTNKTLEELKYSFSFVNPAVFVNDRFYDSKLTIVFSKNNIWRNFTKNWLFILQNIDKFYFAYNPYKGKYISFKDEDKDFDKTSNKFITFENKNFDFYKFKQFSTSNYYTNEYVYYLVYDNNKIIKLWTFEKDNAIFARLDFEVLVFDKPISSLGLFLTELNEQSKAFEQNILNKKIQNEQNLLLSQSANSALKPVLFHDGHDDSDGDDDGGDGGDSDTGGNSGGNNSNKGSSDSSTNKNHDTDSDSNDDYKNLDVDDPVYDDPDFPYMKKKGESDEEWEKRKNAFIKKWKAEHPNATSTNKDNPEGEKGTNENSGDEDDEEDDAMFEDPDFPTIKTGESQKDFEKRRDEFVKQWKLKHKSNIQSNPDKANDKNITDNKDKGHNHNHNDGDDLDDDDDDDDDIFSPNSKLTLDERLDKIKENLTIEFNNQATQREKAKYEVFKDSYYLTLLSSLDSLAQKWGYKRFAFRDVVTSVIQLKRNFVQDSNTTTETKIQQTSEFDKFINHDKDVLNPNETLEEKTTKSIYEVIKKAAYNNDNVAWESFLNTQEGKENEDRIWKELKELQKEIPKNPEHFSSQHKELFKKLETFYSDNWLFILRNLDKFQIKFSNWYAFPEQVNKLTQQKVHHSQKFLDEINSMDGADDYYFVNNNLESIQVGDASIQSTTYKDFYIVKNNALINIKVILNKDSSAVQFNPLIYYFPKARTKLSVKILTQIFHQALYHQIQEFYDAFENDFINKYRYGFVAQMLLELKGDKNEK
;
A
#
# COMPACT_ATOMS: atom_id res chain seq x y z
N MET A 1 38.43 40.83 -67.34
CA MET A 1 37.67 40.30 -68.50
C MET A 1 36.35 39.72 -68.01
N LYS A 2 35.25 40.06 -68.70
CA LYS A 2 33.92 39.40 -68.87
C LYS A 2 33.47 38.34 -67.83
N LYS A 3 32.21 38.18 -67.45
CA LYS A 3 30.89 38.84 -67.59
C LYS A 3 29.98 38.00 -66.66
N ILE A 4 29.24 38.57 -65.72
CA ILE A 4 27.79 38.87 -65.79
C ILE A 4 26.88 37.62 -65.98
N LYS A 5 25.98 37.36 -65.02
CA LYS A 5 24.51 37.65 -65.07
C LYS A 5 23.91 37.39 -63.66
N LYS A 6 23.38 38.39 -62.94
CA LYS A 6 22.07 39.10 -63.10
C LYS A 6 20.88 38.12 -62.92
N GLN A 7 19.83 38.38 -62.14
CA GLN A 7 19.22 39.67 -61.77
C GLN A 7 18.14 39.49 -60.66
N LEU A 8 18.02 40.49 -59.78
CA LEU A 8 16.82 40.99 -59.04
C LEU A 8 15.59 41.22 -59.98
N PRO A 9 14.32 41.58 -59.57
CA PRO A 9 13.94 42.42 -58.39
C PRO A 9 12.54 42.24 -57.70
N ILE A 10 12.45 42.78 -56.46
CA ILE A 10 11.47 43.75 -55.87
C ILE A 10 9.95 43.60 -56.15
N ILE A 11 9.12 43.65 -55.09
CA ILE A 11 8.09 44.69 -54.77
C ILE A 11 7.08 44.20 -53.69
N PHE A 12 6.84 45.09 -52.72
CA PHE A 12 5.80 45.08 -51.67
C PHE A 12 4.36 45.03 -52.24
N SER A 13 3.44 44.33 -51.56
CA SER A 13 2.28 44.91 -50.84
C SER A 13 1.17 43.89 -50.50
N PHE A 14 0.41 44.25 -49.47
CA PHE A 14 -0.66 43.56 -48.74
C PHE A 14 -1.81 42.98 -49.58
N PHE A 15 -2.39 41.84 -49.16
CA PHE A 15 -3.78 41.70 -48.70
C PHE A 15 -4.02 40.31 -48.07
N ALA A 16 -4.96 40.28 -47.13
CA ALA A 16 -5.36 39.19 -46.26
C ALA A 16 -5.93 37.94 -46.97
N VAL A 17 -5.92 36.79 -46.28
CA VAL A 17 -7.10 36.02 -45.84
C VAL A 17 -6.61 34.73 -45.16
N SER A 18 -6.89 34.62 -43.86
CA SER A 18 -6.81 33.37 -43.11
C SER A 18 -7.88 32.39 -43.58
N PRO A 19 -7.65 31.08 -43.39
CA PRO A 19 -8.65 30.29 -42.69
C PRO A 19 -8.05 29.76 -41.38
N LEU A 20 -8.70 30.17 -40.28
CA LEU A 20 -8.65 29.43 -39.02
C LEU A 20 -9.03 27.97 -39.32
N LEU A 21 -8.11 27.04 -39.06
CA LEU A 21 -8.49 25.68 -38.77
C LEU A 21 -8.86 25.61 -37.29
N ILE A 22 -10.13 25.31 -37.07
CA ILE A 22 -10.73 24.93 -35.80
C ILE A 22 -10.00 23.66 -35.34
N SER A 23 -9.13 23.80 -34.36
CA SER A 23 -8.58 22.69 -33.59
C SER A 23 -9.60 22.30 -32.51
N CYS A 24 -10.63 21.56 -32.89
CA CYS A 24 -11.34 20.74 -31.91
C CYS A 24 -10.39 19.62 -31.49
N ALA A 25 -10.09 19.53 -30.19
CA ALA A 25 -9.36 18.43 -29.60
C ALA A 25 -10.18 17.14 -29.79
N GLN A 26 -9.96 16.42 -30.89
CA GLN A 26 -10.42 15.04 -31.03
C GLN A 26 -9.53 14.17 -30.15
N SER A 27 -10.12 13.40 -29.25
CA SER A 27 -9.44 12.29 -28.59
C SER A 27 -8.93 11.34 -29.68
N GLU A 28 -7.61 11.29 -29.91
CA GLU A 28 -7.02 10.32 -30.83
C GLU A 28 -7.20 8.90 -30.26
N VAL A 29 -8.26 8.21 -30.66
CA VAL A 29 -8.38 6.76 -30.48
C VAL A 29 -7.39 6.11 -31.46
N ARG A 30 -6.14 5.91 -31.01
CA ARG A 30 -5.17 5.12 -31.78
C ARG A 30 -5.45 3.64 -31.52
N SER A 31 -6.12 2.97 -32.45
CA SER A 31 -6.13 1.50 -32.46
C SER A 31 -4.75 1.03 -32.92
N PHE A 32 -4.00 0.36 -32.06
CA PHE A 32 -2.85 -0.41 -32.49
C PHE A 32 -3.37 -1.76 -32.98
N LYS A 33 -3.67 -1.87 -34.28
CA LYS A 33 -3.76 -3.20 -34.90
C LYS A 33 -2.35 -3.76 -34.96
N ASN A 34 -2.17 -4.96 -34.39
CA ASN A 34 -0.89 -5.68 -34.35
C ASN A 34 -0.36 -5.93 -35.77
N GLU A 35 0.48 -5.04 -36.30
CA GLU A 35 1.33 -5.34 -37.46
C GLU A 35 2.77 -4.84 -37.31
N GLU A 36 3.65 -5.77 -37.69
CA GLU A 36 5.09 -5.76 -37.96
C GLU A 36 6.14 -5.97 -36.86
N LYS A 37 6.98 -6.98 -37.18
CA LYS A 37 7.99 -7.66 -36.40
C LYS A 37 9.17 -6.75 -36.03
N ARG A 38 9.41 -6.57 -34.73
CA ARG A 38 10.74 -6.36 -34.18
C ARG A 38 11.14 -7.56 -33.32
N THR A 39 11.93 -8.46 -33.89
CA THR A 39 12.67 -9.49 -33.15
C THR A 39 13.87 -8.86 -32.45
N GLN A 40 13.67 -8.34 -31.24
CA GLN A 40 14.73 -8.32 -30.23
C GLN A 40 14.39 -9.43 -29.24
N ASN A 41 15.20 -10.49 -29.25
CA ASN A 41 15.05 -11.67 -28.40
C ASN A 41 15.44 -11.31 -26.96
N ASN A 42 14.51 -10.71 -26.20
CA ASN A 42 14.65 -10.66 -24.75
C ASN A 42 14.04 -11.95 -24.19
N LEU A 43 14.86 -12.82 -23.59
CA LEU A 43 14.46 -14.15 -23.10
C LEU A 43 13.25 -14.09 -22.14
N ALA A 44 13.09 -12.98 -21.41
CA ALA A 44 11.99 -12.78 -20.47
C ALA A 44 10.62 -12.56 -21.14
N THR A 45 10.56 -11.93 -22.33
CA THR A 45 9.29 -11.66 -23.02
C THR A 45 8.74 -12.88 -23.76
N ASN A 46 9.57 -13.90 -24.02
CA ASN A 46 9.14 -15.15 -24.66
C ASN A 46 8.11 -15.94 -23.83
N PHE A 47 8.02 -15.66 -22.52
CA PHE A 47 7.02 -16.28 -21.63
C PHE A 47 5.65 -15.61 -21.71
N LEU A 48 5.56 -14.40 -22.26
CA LEU A 48 4.31 -13.64 -22.38
C LEU A 48 3.66 -13.95 -23.73
N ASN A 49 2.33 -14.02 -23.74
CA ASN A 49 1.63 -14.02 -25.03
C ASN A 49 1.81 -12.66 -25.73
N THR A 50 1.60 -12.64 -27.05
CA THR A 50 1.88 -11.46 -27.88
C THR A 50 1.11 -10.22 -27.44
N SER A 51 -0.16 -10.37 -27.07
CA SER A 51 -0.99 -9.27 -26.56
C SER A 51 -0.43 -8.66 -25.28
N LEU A 52 0.00 -9.51 -24.36
CA LEU A 52 0.52 -9.10 -23.05
C LEU A 52 1.88 -8.43 -23.17
N ALA A 53 2.77 -8.94 -24.03
CA ALA A 53 4.04 -8.29 -24.33
C ALA A 53 3.84 -6.89 -24.94
N SER A 54 2.91 -6.77 -25.90
CA SER A 54 2.56 -5.49 -26.54
C SER A 54 1.96 -4.48 -25.55
N LEU A 55 1.06 -4.95 -24.67
CA LEU A 55 0.50 -4.13 -23.60
C LEU A 55 1.61 -3.61 -22.68
N LEU A 56 2.52 -4.49 -22.26
CA LEU A 56 3.59 -4.15 -21.35
C LEU A 56 4.57 -3.14 -21.97
N ASP A 57 4.91 -3.30 -23.25
CA ASP A 57 5.69 -2.31 -23.97
C ASP A 57 4.98 -0.95 -24.03
N SER A 58 3.65 -0.93 -24.20
CA SER A 58 2.86 0.30 -24.20
C SER A 58 2.79 0.99 -22.83
N VAL A 59 2.72 0.20 -21.75
CA VAL A 59 2.71 0.68 -20.35
C VAL A 59 4.04 1.32 -19.98
N TYR A 60 5.16 0.72 -20.39
CA TYR A 60 6.52 1.20 -20.07
C TYR A 60 7.13 2.10 -21.16
N GLN A 61 6.33 2.52 -22.15
CA GLN A 61 6.77 3.48 -23.15
C GLN A 61 6.77 4.89 -22.57
N GLN A 62 7.95 5.52 -22.55
CA GLN A 62 8.09 6.93 -22.21
C GLN A 62 7.51 7.80 -23.33
N GLU A 63 6.59 8.70 -22.99
CA GLU A 63 6.25 9.82 -23.86
C GLU A 63 7.30 10.92 -23.73
N PRO A 64 7.78 11.48 -24.86
CA PRO A 64 8.66 12.65 -24.81
C PRO A 64 7.90 13.82 -24.18
N ALA A 65 8.55 14.55 -23.26
CA ALA A 65 8.00 15.80 -22.76
C ALA A 65 7.81 16.81 -23.91
N ALA A 66 6.98 17.84 -23.72
CA ALA A 66 6.68 18.84 -24.77
C ALA A 66 7.94 19.49 -25.39
N ASN A 67 9.04 19.56 -24.63
CA ASN A 67 10.31 20.14 -25.04
C ASN A 67 11.41 19.08 -25.30
N GLU A 68 11.10 17.79 -25.14
CA GLU A 68 12.05 16.69 -25.38
C GLU A 68 11.75 16.05 -26.74
N THR A 69 12.80 15.70 -27.48
CA THR A 69 12.66 14.87 -28.69
C THR A 69 12.99 13.43 -28.35
N LYS A 70 12.42 12.46 -29.09
CA LYS A 70 12.79 11.04 -28.95
C LYS A 70 14.28 10.76 -29.21
N THR A 71 14.97 11.70 -29.86
CA THR A 71 16.41 11.65 -30.13
C THR A 71 17.26 12.22 -29.00
N SER A 72 16.67 13.00 -28.07
CA SER A 72 17.40 13.60 -26.95
C SER A 72 17.97 12.53 -26.02
N GLN A 73 19.14 12.81 -25.43
CA GLN A 73 19.78 11.89 -24.50
C GLN A 73 18.92 11.66 -23.25
N THR A 74 18.35 12.73 -22.69
CA THR A 74 17.44 12.67 -21.55
C THR A 74 16.26 11.71 -21.76
N TYR A 75 15.64 11.73 -22.95
CA TYR A 75 14.57 10.79 -23.29
C TYR A 75 15.07 9.34 -23.35
N LYS A 76 16.24 9.11 -23.96
CA LYS A 76 16.83 7.77 -24.07
C LYS A 76 17.18 7.20 -22.70
N ASP A 77 17.70 8.03 -21.79
CA ASP A 77 18.05 7.62 -20.43
C ASP A 77 16.79 7.24 -19.65
N LYS A 78 15.73 8.08 -19.70
CA LYS A 78 14.42 7.77 -19.11
C LYS A 78 13.82 6.48 -19.68
N GLN A 79 13.84 6.30 -21.00
CA GLN A 79 13.33 5.07 -21.63
C GLN A 79 14.15 3.84 -21.23
N THR A 80 15.47 3.98 -21.07
CA THR A 80 16.33 2.89 -20.60
C THR A 80 15.97 2.49 -19.17
N GLN A 81 15.77 3.47 -18.28
CA GLN A 81 15.31 3.22 -16.92
C GLN A 81 13.93 2.53 -16.90
N LYS A 82 12.98 2.96 -17.74
CA LYS A 82 11.67 2.30 -17.88
C LYS A 82 11.80 0.86 -18.36
N ASN A 83 12.69 0.59 -19.30
CA ASN A 83 12.95 -0.78 -19.75
C ASN A 83 13.52 -1.65 -18.63
N LEU A 84 14.43 -1.14 -17.80
CA LEU A 84 14.95 -1.87 -16.64
C LEU A 84 13.86 -2.15 -15.59
N GLN A 85 12.98 -1.17 -15.34
CA GLN A 85 11.81 -1.37 -14.47
C GLN A 85 10.87 -2.43 -15.04
N LYS A 86 10.62 -2.41 -16.35
CA LYS A 86 9.81 -3.40 -17.06
C LYS A 86 10.39 -4.80 -16.89
N ASP A 87 11.67 -4.98 -17.17
CA ASP A 87 12.32 -6.29 -17.10
C ASP A 87 12.36 -6.82 -15.66
N SER A 88 12.59 -5.95 -14.68
CA SER A 88 12.51 -6.29 -13.26
C SER A 88 11.09 -6.74 -12.87
N PHE A 89 10.07 -6.00 -13.32
CA PHE A 89 8.67 -6.35 -13.08
C PHE A 89 8.31 -7.70 -13.72
N ILE A 90 8.71 -7.96 -14.97
CA ILE A 90 8.50 -9.27 -15.62
C ILE A 90 9.10 -10.40 -14.79
N LEU A 91 10.34 -10.25 -14.32
CA LEU A 91 11.02 -11.25 -13.51
C LEU A 91 10.27 -11.50 -12.19
N GLU A 92 9.80 -10.45 -11.51
CA GLU A 92 8.98 -10.59 -10.31
C GLU A 92 7.71 -11.39 -10.59
N GLN A 93 7.03 -11.14 -11.71
CA GLN A 93 5.79 -11.81 -12.08
C GLN A 93 5.99 -13.27 -12.48
N ILE A 94 7.07 -13.59 -13.20
CA ILE A 94 7.42 -14.96 -13.60
C ILE A 94 7.82 -15.81 -12.38
N ASN A 95 8.42 -15.20 -11.36
CA ASN A 95 8.84 -15.89 -10.14
C ASN A 95 7.69 -16.12 -9.15
N LEU A 96 6.47 -15.68 -9.44
CA LEU A 96 5.30 -16.00 -8.60
C LEU A 96 4.98 -17.50 -8.69
N ASP A 97 4.83 -18.15 -7.53
CA ASP A 97 4.28 -19.51 -7.47
C ASP A 97 2.82 -19.46 -7.91
N THR A 98 2.59 -19.82 -9.16
CA THR A 98 1.28 -19.74 -9.80
C THR A 98 0.20 -20.47 -9.00
N ASN A 99 0.50 -21.65 -8.46
CA ASN A 99 -0.52 -22.43 -7.75
C ASN A 99 -0.84 -21.79 -6.40
N LYS A 100 0.20 -21.40 -5.65
CA LYS A 100 0.03 -20.73 -4.37
C LYS A 100 -0.74 -19.42 -4.53
N THR A 101 -0.39 -18.59 -5.50
CA THR A 101 -1.08 -17.32 -5.76
C THR A 101 -2.55 -17.53 -6.14
N LEU A 102 -2.83 -18.53 -6.97
CA LEU A 102 -4.20 -18.91 -7.33
C LEU A 102 -5.00 -19.46 -6.14
N GLU A 103 -4.40 -20.28 -5.28
CA GLU A 103 -5.03 -20.77 -4.04
C GLU A 103 -5.32 -19.63 -3.05
N GLU A 104 -4.38 -18.71 -2.87
CA GLU A 104 -4.57 -17.53 -2.02
C GLU A 104 -5.71 -16.64 -2.54
N LEU A 105 -5.78 -16.43 -3.86
CA LEU A 105 -6.86 -15.68 -4.49
C LEU A 105 -8.20 -16.39 -4.35
N LYS A 106 -8.26 -17.70 -4.60
CA LYS A 106 -9.44 -18.53 -4.38
C LYS A 106 -9.98 -18.41 -2.97
N TYR A 107 -9.09 -18.61 -1.98
CA TYR A 107 -9.44 -18.46 -0.58
C TYR A 107 -9.99 -17.06 -0.31
N SER A 108 -9.33 -16.02 -0.82
CA SER A 108 -9.77 -14.63 -0.60
C SER A 108 -11.15 -14.35 -1.21
N PHE A 109 -11.42 -14.87 -2.41
CA PHE A 109 -12.72 -14.71 -3.07
C PHE A 109 -13.88 -15.43 -2.34
N SER A 110 -13.57 -16.45 -1.53
CA SER A 110 -14.58 -17.12 -0.70
C SER A 110 -15.09 -16.24 0.45
N PHE A 111 -14.28 -15.28 0.92
CA PHE A 111 -14.67 -14.33 1.97
C PHE A 111 -15.15 -12.99 1.42
N VAL A 112 -14.64 -12.58 0.25
CA VAL A 112 -14.90 -11.26 -0.31
C VAL A 112 -15.32 -11.40 -1.75
N ASN A 113 -16.51 -10.92 -2.08
CA ASN A 113 -16.94 -10.78 -3.46
C ASN A 113 -16.39 -9.47 -4.05
N PRO A 114 -15.52 -9.51 -5.06
CA PRO A 114 -15.03 -8.30 -5.72
C PRO A 114 -16.10 -7.40 -6.35
N ALA A 115 -17.27 -7.96 -6.70
CA ALA A 115 -18.41 -7.16 -7.16
C ALA A 115 -18.98 -6.24 -6.07
N VAL A 116 -18.70 -6.56 -4.81
CA VAL A 116 -19.33 -5.97 -3.62
C VAL A 116 -18.24 -5.46 -2.67
N PHE A 117 -17.13 -4.95 -3.20
CA PHE A 117 -16.34 -4.02 -2.40
C PHE A 117 -17.25 -2.83 -2.09
N VAL A 118 -17.90 -2.85 -0.93
CA VAL A 118 -18.59 -1.70 -0.36
C VAL A 118 -17.67 -1.14 0.72
N ASN A 119 -17.71 0.19 0.84
CA ASN A 119 -16.98 0.97 1.82
C ASN A 119 -17.59 0.72 3.22
N ASP A 120 -17.46 -0.51 3.71
CA ASP A 120 -17.97 -0.95 5.00
C ASP A 120 -17.14 -0.29 6.08
N ARG A 121 -17.53 0.95 6.42
CA ARG A 121 -17.20 1.59 7.70
C ARG A 121 -17.96 0.94 8.86
N PHE A 122 -18.82 -0.04 8.58
CA PHE A 122 -19.68 -0.69 9.54
C PHE A 122 -19.51 -2.21 9.39
N TYR A 123 -19.00 -2.88 10.43
CA TYR A 123 -19.06 -4.33 10.65
C TYR A 123 -18.20 -5.28 9.81
N ASP A 124 -16.86 -5.19 9.88
CA ASP A 124 -16.10 -6.44 9.74
C ASP A 124 -14.92 -6.53 10.71
N SER A 125 -15.23 -6.93 11.94
CA SER A 125 -14.28 -7.32 12.99
C SER A 125 -13.48 -8.59 12.65
N LYS A 126 -13.75 -9.24 11.52
CA LYS A 126 -13.05 -10.46 11.11
C LYS A 126 -11.83 -10.12 10.26
N LEU A 127 -10.65 -10.19 10.90
CA LEU A 127 -9.32 -10.10 10.26
C LEU A 127 -9.24 -10.81 8.90
N THR A 128 -9.90 -11.96 8.74
CA THR A 128 -9.95 -12.73 7.48
C THR A 128 -10.49 -11.93 6.30
N ILE A 129 -11.50 -11.08 6.49
CA ILE A 129 -12.08 -10.27 5.41
C ILE A 129 -11.13 -9.14 5.04
N VAL A 130 -10.53 -8.46 6.03
CA VAL A 130 -9.49 -7.46 5.79
C VAL A 130 -8.31 -8.05 5.03
N PHE A 131 -7.82 -9.23 5.44
CA PHE A 131 -6.75 -9.92 4.74
C PHE A 131 -7.15 -10.33 3.32
N SER A 132 -8.37 -10.80 3.12
CA SER A 132 -8.87 -11.19 1.79
C SER A 132 -9.01 -9.99 0.86
N LYS A 133 -9.58 -8.87 1.34
CA LYS A 133 -9.66 -7.59 0.61
C LYS A 133 -8.26 -7.13 0.20
N ASN A 134 -7.32 -7.11 1.14
CA ASN A 134 -5.93 -6.72 0.90
C ASN A 134 -5.22 -7.66 -0.08
N ASN A 135 -5.46 -8.97 0.02
CA ASN A 135 -4.82 -9.93 -0.87
C ASN A 135 -5.33 -9.82 -2.30
N ILE A 136 -6.64 -9.71 -2.50
CA ILE A 136 -7.24 -9.45 -3.81
C ILE A 136 -6.66 -8.16 -4.40
N TRP A 137 -6.73 -7.05 -3.65
CA TRP A 137 -6.22 -5.76 -4.10
C TRP A 137 -4.73 -5.81 -4.48
N ARG A 138 -3.90 -6.39 -3.61
CA ARG A 138 -2.47 -6.53 -3.85
C ARG A 138 -2.20 -7.27 -5.15
N ASN A 139 -2.95 -8.33 -5.44
CA ASN A 139 -2.78 -9.08 -6.67
C ASN A 139 -3.23 -8.30 -7.91
N PHE A 140 -4.30 -7.52 -7.84
CA PHE A 140 -4.79 -6.74 -8.98
C PHE A 140 -4.02 -5.44 -9.24
N THR A 141 -3.21 -5.01 -8.28
CA THR A 141 -2.33 -3.83 -8.42
C THR A 141 -0.88 -4.21 -8.69
N LYS A 142 -0.34 -5.17 -7.93
CA LYS A 142 1.07 -5.58 -8.05
C LYS A 142 1.27 -6.78 -8.96
N ASN A 143 0.26 -7.65 -9.10
CA ASN A 143 0.37 -8.89 -9.87
C ASN A 143 -0.57 -8.92 -11.09
N TRP A 144 -0.93 -7.74 -11.62
CA TRP A 144 -1.89 -7.64 -12.73
C TRP A 144 -1.43 -8.42 -13.98
N LEU A 145 -0.13 -8.46 -14.26
CA LEU A 145 0.44 -9.20 -15.39
C LEU A 145 0.18 -10.70 -15.21
N PHE A 146 0.42 -11.22 -14.00
CA PHE A 146 0.10 -12.60 -13.63
C PHE A 146 -1.39 -12.89 -13.79
N ILE A 147 -2.29 -12.00 -13.34
CA ILE A 147 -3.74 -12.18 -13.49
C ILE A 147 -4.12 -12.29 -14.97
N LEU A 148 -3.62 -11.38 -15.83
CA LEU A 148 -3.93 -11.39 -17.27
C LEU A 148 -3.35 -12.63 -17.97
N GLN A 149 -2.15 -13.08 -17.60
CA GLN A 149 -1.55 -14.30 -18.15
C GLN A 149 -2.33 -15.57 -17.77
N ASN A 150 -3.07 -15.52 -16.66
CA ASN A 150 -3.84 -16.62 -16.10
C ASN A 150 -5.36 -16.35 -16.14
N ILE A 151 -5.83 -15.44 -17.01
CA ILE A 151 -7.22 -14.99 -17.04
C ILE A 151 -8.23 -16.12 -17.27
N ASP A 152 -7.80 -17.14 -18.02
CA ASP A 152 -8.50 -18.39 -18.31
C ASP A 152 -8.76 -19.27 -17.08
N LYS A 153 -8.04 -19.02 -15.98
CA LYS A 153 -8.16 -19.77 -14.73
C LYS A 153 -9.17 -19.15 -13.75
N PHE A 154 -9.86 -18.07 -14.14
CA PHE A 154 -10.82 -17.39 -13.29
C PHE A 154 -12.26 -17.60 -13.76
N TYR A 155 -13.17 -17.75 -12.80
CA TYR A 155 -14.60 -17.62 -13.02
C TYR A 155 -15.04 -16.20 -12.73
N PHE A 156 -15.93 -15.70 -13.57
CA PHE A 156 -16.57 -14.42 -13.38
C PHE A 156 -18.05 -14.63 -13.20
N ALA A 157 -18.62 -14.07 -12.14
CA ALA A 157 -20.05 -14.14 -11.87
C ALA A 157 -20.78 -12.90 -12.39
N TYR A 158 -22.01 -13.08 -12.85
CA TYR A 158 -22.88 -11.99 -13.24
C TYR A 158 -23.08 -11.02 -12.06
N ASN A 159 -22.93 -9.72 -12.32
CA ASN A 159 -23.08 -8.65 -11.35
C ASN A 159 -24.25 -7.72 -11.71
N PRO A 160 -25.46 -7.94 -11.16
CA PRO A 160 -26.59 -7.06 -11.42
C PRO A 160 -26.47 -5.71 -10.69
N TYR A 161 -25.65 -5.60 -9.65
CA TYR A 161 -25.66 -4.44 -8.76
C TYR A 161 -25.08 -3.18 -9.41
N LYS A 162 -25.76 -2.05 -9.18
CA LYS A 162 -25.48 -0.73 -9.75
C LYS A 162 -24.52 0.10 -8.88
N GLY A 163 -23.51 -0.56 -8.30
CA GLY A 163 -22.50 0.07 -7.43
C GLY A 163 -22.86 0.25 -5.95
N LYS A 164 -24.06 -0.17 -5.52
CA LYS A 164 -24.39 -0.38 -4.09
C LYS A 164 -25.14 -1.70 -3.95
N TYR A 165 -24.82 -2.47 -2.90
CA TYR A 165 -25.59 -3.65 -2.51
C TYR A 165 -26.87 -3.19 -1.83
N ILE A 166 -27.85 -2.80 -2.62
CA ILE A 166 -29.23 -2.65 -2.17
C ILE A 166 -29.95 -3.81 -2.81
N SER A 167 -30.36 -4.80 -2.00
CA SER A 167 -31.23 -5.87 -2.50
C SER A 167 -32.42 -5.19 -3.16
N PHE A 168 -32.53 -5.32 -4.48
CA PHE A 168 -33.60 -4.68 -5.21
C PHE A 168 -34.67 -5.72 -5.51
N LYS A 169 -35.91 -5.25 -5.63
CA LYS A 169 -37.13 -6.09 -5.69
C LYS A 169 -37.10 -7.17 -6.77
N ASP A 170 -36.23 -7.06 -7.76
CA ASP A 170 -36.12 -7.96 -8.91
C ASP A 170 -34.79 -8.73 -8.97
N GLU A 171 -33.99 -8.74 -7.89
CA GLU A 171 -32.70 -9.43 -7.83
C GLU A 171 -32.80 -10.90 -8.23
N ASP A 172 -33.70 -11.66 -7.61
CA ASP A 172 -33.94 -13.07 -7.95
C ASP A 172 -34.33 -13.24 -9.43
N LYS A 173 -35.17 -12.34 -9.96
CA LYS A 173 -35.59 -12.38 -11.37
C LYS A 173 -34.42 -12.11 -12.31
N ASP A 174 -33.54 -11.18 -11.98
CA ASP A 174 -32.40 -10.82 -12.83
C ASP A 174 -31.30 -11.90 -12.77
N PHE A 175 -31.11 -12.54 -11.62
CA PHE A 175 -30.28 -13.74 -11.52
C PHE A 175 -30.89 -14.91 -12.31
N ASP A 176 -32.19 -15.16 -12.19
CA ASP A 176 -32.84 -16.32 -12.81
C ASP A 176 -33.07 -16.18 -14.31
N LYS A 177 -33.22 -14.94 -14.83
CA LYS A 177 -33.30 -14.68 -16.27
C LYS A 177 -31.95 -14.84 -16.98
N THR A 178 -30.84 -14.74 -16.25
CA THR A 178 -29.51 -14.79 -16.87
C THR A 178 -29.06 -16.24 -17.01
N SER A 179 -29.17 -16.80 -18.22
CA SER A 179 -28.75 -18.18 -18.52
C SER A 179 -27.29 -18.46 -18.20
N ASN A 180 -26.45 -17.42 -18.23
CA ASN A 180 -25.01 -17.50 -17.98
C ASN A 180 -24.66 -16.74 -16.69
N LYS A 181 -24.96 -17.36 -15.53
CA LYS A 181 -24.58 -16.81 -14.21
C LYS A 181 -23.06 -16.70 -14.05
N PHE A 182 -22.30 -17.50 -14.79
CA PHE A 182 -20.84 -17.49 -14.80
C PHE A 182 -20.29 -17.49 -16.23
N ILE A 183 -19.13 -16.88 -16.41
CA ILE A 183 -18.34 -16.92 -17.64
C ILE A 183 -16.88 -17.24 -17.33
N THR A 184 -16.15 -17.63 -18.37
CA THR A 184 -14.69 -17.80 -18.38
C THR A 184 -14.09 -17.13 -19.62
N PHE A 185 -12.77 -17.03 -19.66
CA PHE A 185 -12.03 -16.58 -20.83
C PHE A 185 -11.36 -17.79 -21.47
N GLU A 186 -11.76 -18.13 -22.69
CA GLU A 186 -11.13 -19.23 -23.43
C GLU A 186 -9.81 -18.79 -24.07
N ASN A 187 -9.74 -17.52 -24.48
CA ASN A 187 -8.57 -16.93 -25.13
C ASN A 187 -7.82 -15.99 -24.18
N LYS A 188 -6.51 -16.15 -24.11
CA LYS A 188 -5.61 -15.26 -23.34
C LYS A 188 -5.16 -14.04 -24.15
N ASN A 189 -5.34 -14.07 -25.47
CA ASN A 189 -5.01 -12.96 -26.33
C ASN A 189 -6.14 -11.94 -26.35
N PHE A 190 -5.77 -10.67 -26.42
CA PHE A 190 -6.68 -9.54 -26.45
C PHE A 190 -6.10 -8.42 -27.32
N ASP A 191 -6.97 -7.56 -27.82
CA ASP A 191 -6.58 -6.24 -28.32
C ASP A 191 -6.67 -5.22 -27.19
N PHE A 192 -5.94 -4.11 -27.26
CA PHE A 192 -6.08 -3.04 -26.28
C PHE A 192 -6.17 -1.65 -26.88
N TYR A 193 -6.89 -0.78 -26.19
CA TYR A 193 -7.08 0.62 -26.58
C TYR A 193 -6.61 1.52 -25.43
N LYS A 194 -5.68 2.42 -25.74
CA LYS A 194 -5.03 3.32 -24.77
C LYS A 194 -5.65 4.71 -24.84
N PHE A 195 -6.16 5.19 -23.72
CA PHE A 195 -6.71 6.54 -23.54
C PHE A 195 -5.85 7.30 -22.55
N LYS A 196 -5.37 8.48 -22.95
CA LYS A 196 -4.68 9.38 -22.03
C LYS A 196 -5.69 10.02 -21.11
N GLN A 197 -5.49 9.87 -19.80
CA GLN A 197 -6.26 10.62 -18.82
C GLN A 197 -5.59 11.99 -18.64
N PHE A 198 -6.42 13.03 -18.54
CA PHE A 198 -5.90 14.32 -18.14
C PHE A 198 -5.59 14.22 -16.67
N SER A 199 -4.32 14.40 -16.33
CA SER A 199 -3.90 14.52 -14.94
C SER A 199 -4.69 15.67 -14.31
N THR A 200 -5.63 15.32 -13.44
CA THR A 200 -6.40 16.29 -12.63
C THR A 200 -5.60 16.71 -11.40
N SER A 201 -4.34 16.25 -11.34
CA SER A 201 -3.58 16.08 -10.12
C SER A 201 -2.09 16.10 -10.43
N ASN A 202 -1.36 17.12 -9.97
CA ASN A 202 0.11 17.16 -10.06
C ASN A 202 0.83 15.98 -9.37
N TYR A 203 0.08 15.15 -8.63
CA TYR A 203 0.62 14.02 -7.88
C TYR A 203 0.96 12.81 -8.75
N TYR A 204 0.17 12.59 -9.80
CA TYR A 204 0.41 11.52 -10.77
C TYR A 204 0.73 12.13 -12.13
N THR A 205 1.67 11.50 -12.80
CA THR A 205 2.01 11.83 -14.19
C THR A 205 1.64 10.65 -15.07
N ASN A 206 1.52 10.89 -16.37
CA ASN A 206 1.39 9.81 -17.36
C ASN A 206 0.25 8.83 -17.05
N GLU A 207 -0.93 9.37 -16.74
CA GLU A 207 -2.13 8.57 -16.44
C GLU A 207 -2.75 8.04 -17.74
N TYR A 208 -2.92 6.72 -17.83
CA TYR A 208 -3.51 6.05 -18.99
C TYR A 208 -4.51 4.98 -18.58
N VAL A 209 -5.62 4.94 -19.29
CA VAL A 209 -6.59 3.85 -19.21
C VAL A 209 -6.45 2.97 -20.44
N TYR A 210 -6.31 1.67 -20.21
CA TYR A 210 -6.29 0.63 -21.22
C TYR A 210 -7.60 -0.16 -21.13
N TYR A 211 -8.30 -0.30 -22.24
CA TYR A 211 -9.42 -1.23 -22.36
C TYR A 211 -8.96 -2.46 -23.11
N LEU A 212 -8.92 -3.60 -22.42
CA LEU A 212 -8.47 -4.89 -22.92
C LEU A 212 -9.70 -5.64 -23.47
N VAL A 213 -9.70 -5.92 -24.77
CA VAL A 213 -10.84 -6.48 -25.50
C VAL A 213 -10.55 -7.93 -25.86
N TYR A 214 -11.28 -8.86 -25.23
CA TYR A 214 -11.20 -10.29 -25.45
C TYR A 214 -12.40 -10.76 -26.26
N ASP A 215 -12.17 -11.71 -27.16
CA ASP A 215 -13.19 -12.37 -27.99
C ASP A 215 -14.13 -11.39 -28.73
N ASN A 216 -13.68 -10.16 -28.94
CA ASN A 216 -14.45 -9.03 -29.49
C ASN A 216 -15.74 -8.66 -28.72
N ASN A 217 -15.95 -9.21 -27.52
CA ASN A 217 -17.19 -9.01 -26.76
C ASN A 217 -17.00 -8.93 -25.24
N LYS A 218 -15.77 -9.06 -24.71
CA LYS A 218 -15.46 -8.89 -23.28
C LYS A 218 -14.46 -7.78 -23.11
N ILE A 219 -14.69 -6.86 -22.17
CA ILE A 219 -13.82 -5.70 -21.94
C ILE A 219 -13.42 -5.63 -20.47
N ILE A 220 -12.12 -5.53 -20.21
CA ILE A 220 -11.54 -5.29 -18.89
C ILE A 220 -10.77 -3.96 -18.90
N LYS A 221 -10.90 -3.15 -17.85
CA LYS A 221 -10.12 -1.91 -17.70
C LYS A 221 -8.84 -2.16 -16.91
N LEU A 222 -7.74 -1.60 -17.40
CA LEU A 222 -6.47 -1.47 -16.70
C LEU A 222 -6.10 0.02 -16.64
N TRP A 223 -5.92 0.56 -15.45
CA TRP A 223 -5.48 1.94 -15.25
C TRP A 223 -4.01 1.95 -14.82
N THR A 224 -3.19 2.78 -15.46
CA THR A 224 -1.79 2.98 -15.10
C THR A 224 -1.47 4.44 -14.88
N PHE A 225 -0.49 4.71 -14.04
CA PHE A 225 -0.02 6.06 -13.76
C PHE A 225 1.42 6.00 -13.23
N GLU A 226 2.08 7.15 -13.21
CA GLU A 226 3.46 7.28 -12.78
C GLU A 226 3.58 8.20 -11.56
N LYS A 227 4.35 7.75 -10.58
CA LYS A 227 4.70 8.50 -9.38
C LYS A 227 6.17 8.23 -9.04
N ASP A 228 6.94 9.27 -8.77
CA ASP A 228 8.36 9.16 -8.40
C ASP A 228 9.18 8.31 -9.40
N ASN A 229 8.91 8.48 -10.70
CA ASN A 229 9.45 7.69 -11.81
C ASN A 229 9.09 6.19 -11.82
N ALA A 230 8.28 5.70 -10.88
CA ALA A 230 7.77 4.33 -10.84
C ALA A 230 6.38 4.26 -11.49
N ILE A 231 6.16 3.20 -12.29
CA ILE A 231 4.86 2.92 -12.89
C ILE A 231 4.04 2.07 -11.92
N PHE A 232 2.81 2.50 -11.70
CA PHE A 232 1.81 1.78 -10.95
C PHE A 232 0.66 1.43 -11.88
N ALA A 233 -0.01 0.31 -11.58
CA ALA A 233 -1.12 -0.19 -12.36
C ALA A 233 -2.20 -0.74 -11.45
N ARG A 234 -3.44 -0.75 -11.95
CA ARG A 234 -4.61 -1.33 -11.32
C ARG A 234 -5.48 -1.98 -12.37
N LEU A 235 -5.62 -3.29 -12.29
CA LEU A 235 -6.61 -4.03 -13.08
C LEU A 235 -7.96 -3.96 -12.35
N ASP A 236 -9.03 -3.61 -13.07
CA ASP A 236 -10.37 -3.60 -12.49
C ASP A 236 -10.92 -5.02 -12.32
N PHE A 237 -11.82 -5.20 -11.34
CA PHE A 237 -12.41 -6.50 -11.00
C PHE A 237 -13.59 -6.90 -11.90
N GLU A 238 -14.02 -6.02 -12.78
CA GLU A 238 -15.23 -6.19 -13.57
C GLU A 238 -14.93 -6.32 -15.07
N VAL A 239 -15.80 -7.08 -15.72
CA VAL A 239 -15.77 -7.38 -17.14
C VAL A 239 -17.10 -6.96 -17.74
N LEU A 240 -17.05 -6.12 -18.77
CA LEU A 240 -18.22 -5.79 -19.58
C LEU A 240 -18.37 -6.85 -20.67
N VAL A 241 -19.53 -7.50 -20.74
CA VAL A 241 -19.76 -8.61 -21.66
C VAL A 241 -20.97 -8.36 -22.54
N PHE A 242 -20.75 -8.45 -23.83
CA PHE A 242 -21.76 -8.22 -24.85
C PHE A 242 -22.23 -9.54 -25.43
N ASP A 243 -23.54 -9.67 -25.66
CA ASP A 243 -24.12 -10.88 -26.26
C ASP A 243 -23.67 -11.07 -27.72
N LYS A 244 -23.18 -10.00 -28.37
CA LYS A 244 -22.64 -10.00 -29.74
C LYS A 244 -21.37 -9.14 -29.82
N PRO A 245 -20.49 -9.37 -30.82
CA PRO A 245 -19.36 -8.49 -31.08
C PRO A 245 -19.79 -7.02 -31.24
N ILE A 246 -18.98 -6.10 -30.72
CA ILE A 246 -19.33 -4.68 -30.63
C ILE A 246 -19.11 -4.00 -31.98
N SER A 247 -20.20 -3.66 -32.69
CA SER A 247 -20.13 -3.09 -34.05
C SER A 247 -19.43 -1.73 -34.13
N SER A 248 -19.44 -0.97 -33.03
CA SER A 248 -18.87 0.38 -32.95
C SER A 248 -17.96 0.53 -31.73
N LEU A 249 -17.04 -0.43 -31.56
CA LEU A 249 -16.14 -0.52 -30.40
C LEU A 249 -15.43 0.80 -30.08
N GLY A 250 -14.90 1.50 -31.09
CA GLY A 250 -14.23 2.79 -30.88
C GLY A 250 -15.14 3.86 -30.26
N LEU A 251 -16.39 3.97 -30.73
CA LEU A 251 -17.36 4.92 -30.17
C LEU A 251 -17.74 4.53 -28.74
N PHE A 252 -18.02 3.24 -28.50
CA PHE A 252 -18.32 2.73 -27.17
C PHE A 252 -17.20 3.04 -26.17
N LEU A 253 -15.95 2.76 -26.53
CA LEU A 253 -14.81 2.98 -25.64
C LEU A 253 -14.57 4.46 -25.33
N THR A 254 -14.82 5.36 -26.29
CA THR A 254 -14.77 6.81 -26.05
C THR A 254 -15.84 7.23 -25.05
N GLU A 255 -17.10 6.84 -25.26
CA GLU A 255 -18.19 7.16 -24.33
C GLU A 255 -17.97 6.57 -22.94
N LEU A 256 -17.48 5.33 -22.88
CA LEU A 256 -17.12 4.65 -21.64
C LEU A 256 -16.04 5.44 -20.88
N ASN A 257 -15.01 5.89 -21.60
CA ASN A 257 -13.92 6.64 -21.02
C ASN A 257 -14.36 8.03 -20.51
N GLU A 258 -15.20 8.73 -21.27
CA GLU A 258 -15.76 10.02 -20.87
C GLU A 258 -16.63 9.91 -19.62
N GLN A 259 -17.52 8.91 -19.56
CA GLN A 259 -18.35 8.69 -18.38
C GLN A 259 -17.54 8.25 -17.15
N SER A 260 -16.56 7.35 -17.34
CA SER A 260 -15.64 6.95 -16.26
C SER A 260 -14.90 8.17 -15.70
N LYS A 261 -14.38 9.04 -16.58
CA LYS A 261 -13.66 10.25 -16.19
C LYS A 261 -14.55 11.23 -15.43
N ALA A 262 -15.77 11.50 -15.93
CA ALA A 262 -16.71 12.40 -15.28
C ALA A 262 -17.09 11.92 -13.87
N PHE A 263 -17.28 10.60 -13.72
CA PHE A 263 -17.60 9.98 -12.45
C PHE A 263 -16.44 10.05 -11.45
N GLU A 264 -15.24 9.67 -11.87
CA GLU A 264 -14.02 9.75 -11.06
C GLU A 264 -13.78 11.20 -10.58
N GLN A 265 -13.97 12.18 -11.46
CA GLN A 265 -13.86 13.60 -11.10
C GLN A 265 -14.91 14.03 -10.09
N ASN A 266 -16.17 13.61 -10.24
CA ASN A 266 -17.25 13.93 -9.29
C ASN A 266 -16.90 13.41 -7.89
N ILE A 267 -16.35 12.20 -7.80
CA ILE A 267 -16.01 11.59 -6.51
C ILE A 267 -14.78 12.23 -5.89
N LEU A 268 -13.77 12.56 -6.69
CA LEU A 268 -12.64 13.33 -6.23
C LEU A 268 -13.10 14.67 -5.64
N ASN A 269 -13.97 15.40 -6.36
CA ASN A 269 -14.52 16.66 -5.89
C ASN A 269 -15.30 16.50 -4.57
N LYS A 270 -16.14 15.47 -4.45
CA LYS A 270 -16.86 15.16 -3.20
C LYS A 270 -15.92 14.88 -2.03
N LYS A 271 -14.84 14.12 -2.24
CA LYS A 271 -13.84 13.84 -1.18
C LYS A 271 -13.09 15.10 -0.77
N ILE A 272 -12.64 15.90 -1.73
CA ILE A 272 -12.01 17.20 -1.47
C ILE A 272 -12.94 18.09 -0.65
N GLN A 273 -14.22 18.19 -1.03
CA GLN A 273 -15.21 18.99 -0.30
C GLN A 273 -15.44 18.47 1.12
N ASN A 274 -15.52 17.15 1.31
CA ASN A 274 -15.68 16.55 2.64
C ASN A 274 -14.48 16.86 3.57
N GLU A 275 -13.26 16.79 3.05
CA GLU A 275 -12.07 17.15 3.82
C GLU A 275 -12.01 18.65 4.14
N GLN A 276 -12.36 19.50 3.18
CA GLN A 276 -12.47 20.94 3.42
C GLN A 276 -13.51 21.27 4.51
N ASN A 277 -14.65 20.59 4.51
CA ASN A 277 -15.68 20.74 5.54
C ASN A 277 -15.18 20.29 6.92
N LEU A 278 -14.39 19.21 6.98
CA LEU A 278 -13.80 18.72 8.23
C LEU A 278 -12.84 19.77 8.82
N LEU A 279 -12.03 20.42 7.99
CA LEU A 279 -11.12 21.48 8.43
C LEU A 279 -11.86 22.71 8.92
N LEU A 280 -12.88 23.16 8.18
CA LEU A 280 -13.71 24.30 8.59
C LEU A 280 -14.39 24.03 9.94
N SER A 281 -14.80 22.78 10.19
CA SER A 281 -15.38 22.39 11.48
C SER A 281 -14.34 22.39 12.62
N GLN A 282 -13.09 22.07 12.34
CA GLN A 282 -12.00 22.13 13.32
C GLN A 282 -11.61 23.58 13.64
N SER A 283 -11.52 24.45 12.63
CA SER A 283 -11.22 25.88 12.83
C SER A 283 -12.35 26.64 13.53
N ALA A 284 -13.61 26.25 13.30
CA ALA A 284 -14.75 26.82 13.99
C ALA A 284 -14.78 26.44 15.48
N ASN A 285 -14.32 25.22 15.81
CA ASN A 285 -14.27 24.75 17.20
C ASN A 285 -13.07 25.32 17.97
N SER A 286 -11.95 25.66 17.32
CA SER A 286 -10.83 26.35 17.96
C SER A 286 -11.09 27.84 18.23
N ALA A 287 -12.15 28.42 17.65
CA ALA A 287 -12.55 29.81 17.88
C ALA A 287 -13.57 29.98 19.03
N LEU A 288 -13.95 28.90 19.73
CA LEU A 288 -14.73 29.00 20.96
C LEU A 288 -13.81 29.44 22.10
N LYS A 289 -14.12 30.65 22.62
CA LYS A 289 -13.38 31.46 23.60
C LYS A 289 -12.66 30.67 24.71
N PRO A 290 -11.50 31.15 25.20
CA PRO A 290 -10.91 30.64 26.42
C PRO A 290 -11.93 30.73 27.54
N VAL A 291 -12.14 29.62 28.26
CA VAL A 291 -12.86 29.62 29.52
C VAL A 291 -12.03 30.49 30.46
N LEU A 292 -12.46 31.74 30.60
CA LEU A 292 -12.02 32.61 31.69
C LEU A 292 -12.40 31.89 32.99
N PHE A 293 -11.41 31.31 33.66
CA PHE A 293 -11.53 31.04 35.08
C PHE A 293 -11.76 32.39 35.75
N HIS A 294 -12.99 32.64 36.19
CA HIS A 294 -13.26 33.71 37.13
C HIS A 294 -12.72 33.25 38.47
N ASP A 295 -11.61 33.86 38.89
CA ASP A 295 -11.21 33.92 40.30
C ASP A 295 -12.27 34.73 41.05
N GLY A 296 -13.30 34.02 41.49
CA GLY A 296 -14.29 34.52 42.44
C GLY A 296 -13.74 34.38 43.85
N HIS A 297 -12.99 35.39 44.30
CA HIS A 297 -12.96 35.75 45.72
C HIS A 297 -14.38 36.15 46.13
N ASP A 298 -15.01 35.38 47.01
CA ASP A 298 -16.12 35.87 47.82
C ASP A 298 -15.95 35.35 49.25
N ASP A 299 -15.55 36.28 50.10
CA ASP A 299 -15.63 36.20 51.56
C ASP A 299 -17.12 36.26 51.96
N SER A 300 -17.60 35.27 52.70
CA SER A 300 -18.62 35.53 53.71
C SER A 300 -18.59 34.48 54.82
N ASP A 301 -18.33 35.00 56.02
CA ASP A 301 -18.37 34.37 57.32
C ASP A 301 -19.74 33.75 57.64
N GLY A 302 -19.75 32.74 58.53
CA GLY A 302 -20.97 32.38 59.26
C GLY A 302 -21.04 30.96 59.83
N ASP A 303 -20.19 30.70 60.82
CA ASP A 303 -20.44 29.97 62.08
C ASP A 303 -21.17 28.60 62.14
N ASP A 304 -20.42 27.69 62.77
CA ASP A 304 -20.74 26.86 63.93
C ASP A 304 -21.27 25.41 63.82
N ASP A 305 -20.63 24.62 64.70
CA ASP A 305 -20.95 23.32 65.28
C ASP A 305 -20.93 22.09 64.35
N GLY A 306 -20.14 21.04 64.57
CA GLY A 306 -19.35 20.61 65.72
C GLY A 306 -19.32 19.08 65.77
N GLY A 307 -18.23 18.50 66.26
CA GLY A 307 -18.24 17.21 66.95
C GLY A 307 -17.71 15.97 66.22
N ASP A 308 -16.58 15.49 66.74
CA ASP A 308 -16.17 14.09 66.98
C ASP A 308 -16.23 13.08 65.81
N GLY A 309 -15.14 12.42 65.41
CA GLY A 309 -14.16 11.73 66.25
C GLY A 309 -14.35 10.22 66.08
N GLY A 310 -13.29 9.47 65.75
CA GLY A 310 -13.31 8.01 65.89
C GLY A 310 -12.54 7.22 64.83
N ASP A 311 -11.30 6.85 65.19
CA ASP A 311 -10.60 5.66 64.72
C ASP A 311 -11.44 4.38 64.87
N SER A 312 -11.23 3.38 64.00
CA SER A 312 -10.84 2.01 64.42
C SER A 312 -10.76 1.04 63.24
N ASP A 313 -9.53 0.59 62.99
CA ASP A 313 -9.09 -0.80 63.05
C ASP A 313 -10.07 -1.98 62.96
N THR A 314 -9.61 -2.97 62.18
CA THR A 314 -9.66 -4.43 62.43
C THR A 314 -10.95 -5.23 62.27
N GLY A 315 -10.92 -6.15 61.30
CA GLY A 315 -10.94 -7.59 61.63
C GLY A 315 -12.24 -8.37 61.43
N GLY A 316 -12.15 -9.49 60.72
CA GLY A 316 -12.62 -10.77 61.28
C GLY A 316 -13.84 -11.46 60.66
N ASN A 317 -13.56 -12.33 59.68
CA ASN A 317 -13.72 -13.79 59.74
C ASN A 317 -15.11 -14.48 59.74
N SER A 318 -15.06 -15.71 59.19
CA SER A 318 -15.95 -16.88 59.31
C SER A 318 -17.18 -16.91 58.40
N GLY A 319 -17.48 -17.95 57.61
CA GLY A 319 -17.02 -19.35 57.48
C GLY A 319 -18.07 -20.03 56.56
N GLY A 320 -17.97 -21.23 56.00
CA GLY A 320 -17.04 -22.34 56.02
C GLY A 320 -17.69 -23.50 55.24
N ASN A 321 -16.85 -24.32 54.60
CA ASN A 321 -17.00 -25.74 54.23
C ASN A 321 -18.37 -26.34 53.82
N ASN A 322 -18.39 -27.01 52.66
CA ASN A 322 -18.49 -28.48 52.70
C ASN A 322 -17.93 -29.17 51.43
N SER A 323 -17.30 -30.31 51.68
CA SER A 323 -16.56 -31.17 50.74
C SER A 323 -17.27 -32.51 50.55
N ASN A 324 -17.24 -33.09 49.34
CA ASN A 324 -17.34 -34.54 49.09
C ASN A 324 -16.76 -34.82 47.68
N LYS A 325 -15.59 -35.49 47.50
CA LYS A 325 -15.39 -36.95 47.35
C LYS A 325 -16.57 -37.63 46.63
N GLY A 326 -16.47 -38.28 45.47
CA GLY A 326 -15.36 -38.85 44.70
C GLY A 326 -15.76 -40.29 44.32
N SER A 327 -15.71 -40.68 43.04
CA SER A 327 -15.42 -42.07 42.61
C SER A 327 -15.32 -42.18 41.09
N SER A 328 -14.30 -42.90 40.66
CA SER A 328 -14.02 -43.44 39.33
C SER A 328 -14.85 -44.68 39.01
N ASP A 329 -15.12 -44.92 37.72
CA ASP A 329 -15.10 -46.21 37.00
C ASP A 329 -15.48 -45.90 35.53
N SER A 330 -14.66 -46.08 34.50
CA SER A 330 -13.98 -47.25 33.91
C SER A 330 -14.90 -48.24 33.17
N SER A 331 -14.67 -48.30 31.85
CA SER A 331 -14.96 -49.41 30.91
C SER A 331 -16.43 -49.70 30.52
N THR A 332 -16.75 -49.64 29.23
CA THR A 332 -16.68 -50.81 28.34
C THR A 332 -17.12 -50.50 26.90
N ASN A 333 -16.52 -51.31 26.05
CA ASN A 333 -16.54 -51.41 24.60
C ASN A 333 -17.74 -52.26 24.14
N LYS A 334 -18.43 -51.93 23.03
CA LYS A 334 -18.77 -52.85 21.91
C LYS A 334 -19.85 -52.33 20.95
N ASN A 335 -19.51 -52.50 19.67
CA ASN A 335 -20.29 -52.55 18.43
C ASN A 335 -21.69 -53.19 18.52
N HIS A 336 -22.66 -52.69 17.74
CA HIS A 336 -23.14 -53.36 16.51
C HIS A 336 -24.11 -52.47 15.71
N ASP A 337 -24.08 -52.71 14.40
CA ASP A 337 -24.93 -52.22 13.32
C ASP A 337 -26.44 -52.40 13.55
N THR A 338 -27.26 -51.54 12.96
CA THR A 338 -28.20 -51.90 11.86
C THR A 338 -29.10 -50.74 11.46
N ASP A 339 -29.45 -50.75 10.18
CA ASP A 339 -30.28 -49.83 9.40
C ASP A 339 -31.64 -49.49 10.02
N SER A 340 -32.15 -48.27 9.74
CA SER A 340 -33.45 -48.09 9.09
C SER A 340 -33.81 -46.62 8.89
N ASP A 341 -34.35 -46.33 7.71
CA ASP A 341 -35.04 -45.12 7.28
C ASP A 341 -35.99 -44.50 8.32
N SER A 342 -35.95 -43.17 8.43
CA SER A 342 -37.16 -42.35 8.48
C SER A 342 -36.83 -40.88 8.22
N ASN A 343 -37.38 -40.35 7.12
CA ASN A 343 -37.71 -38.93 6.98
C ASN A 343 -38.46 -38.47 8.23
N ASP A 344 -38.09 -37.33 8.80
CA ASP A 344 -39.05 -36.33 9.29
C ASP A 344 -38.36 -34.98 9.55
N ASP A 345 -39.17 -33.94 9.32
CA ASP A 345 -38.93 -32.51 9.37
C ASP A 345 -37.99 -31.98 10.47
N TYR A 346 -37.02 -31.14 10.08
CA TYR A 346 -36.40 -30.17 10.99
C TYR A 346 -36.65 -28.73 10.54
N LYS A 347 -37.54 -28.08 11.29
CA LYS A 347 -37.73 -26.63 11.35
C LYS A 347 -36.60 -26.00 12.16
N ASN A 348 -36.20 -24.80 11.70
CA ASN A 348 -35.51 -23.70 12.36
C ASN A 348 -35.29 -23.82 13.87
N LEU A 349 -34.02 -23.69 14.29
CA LEU A 349 -33.62 -22.93 15.47
C LEU A 349 -32.29 -22.23 15.17
N ASP A 350 -32.38 -20.93 14.93
CA ASP A 350 -31.25 -20.00 14.98
C ASP A 350 -30.73 -19.92 16.42
N VAL A 351 -29.40 -19.87 16.56
CA VAL A 351 -28.68 -19.75 17.83
C VAL A 351 -28.41 -18.28 18.09
N ASP A 352 -28.73 -17.86 19.32
CA ASP A 352 -28.64 -16.52 19.87
C ASP A 352 -27.23 -15.89 19.79
N ASP A 353 -27.16 -14.67 19.26
CA ASP A 353 -26.06 -13.71 19.47
C ASP A 353 -26.32 -12.90 20.77
N PRO A 354 -25.28 -12.47 21.50
CA PRO A 354 -25.46 -11.71 22.74
C PRO A 354 -25.79 -10.25 22.43
N VAL A 355 -27.01 -9.84 22.78
CA VAL A 355 -27.51 -8.46 22.72
C VAL A 355 -26.95 -7.67 23.90
N TYR A 356 -26.32 -6.52 23.63
CA TYR A 356 -26.15 -5.45 24.60
C TYR A 356 -27.48 -4.69 24.72
N ASP A 357 -28.27 -5.00 25.77
CA ASP A 357 -29.47 -4.25 26.12
C ASP A 357 -29.11 -3.07 27.03
N ASP A 358 -29.16 -1.84 26.51
CA ASP A 358 -29.43 -0.66 27.33
C ASP A 358 -30.93 -0.32 27.21
N PRO A 359 -31.75 -0.70 28.21
CA PRO A 359 -33.21 -0.59 28.15
C PRO A 359 -33.74 0.84 28.27
N ASP A 360 -32.87 1.86 28.36
CA ASP A 360 -33.28 3.25 28.58
C ASP A 360 -33.25 4.15 27.33
N PHE A 361 -33.04 3.59 26.15
CA PHE A 361 -33.16 4.36 24.91
C PHE A 361 -34.63 4.71 24.56
N PRO A 362 -34.97 6.00 24.32
CA PRO A 362 -36.36 6.46 24.12
C PRO A 362 -37.08 5.87 22.90
N TYR A 363 -36.32 5.37 21.92
CA TYR A 363 -36.85 4.86 20.65
C TYR A 363 -37.12 3.36 20.64
N MET A 364 -36.68 2.62 21.67
CA MET A 364 -36.94 1.20 21.80
C MET A 364 -38.25 0.96 22.55
N LYS A 365 -39.16 0.16 22.00
CA LYS A 365 -40.40 -0.24 22.67
C LYS A 365 -40.09 -1.21 23.80
N LYS A 366 -40.45 -0.87 25.04
CA LYS A 366 -40.16 -1.72 26.21
C LYS A 366 -41.05 -2.97 26.16
N LYS A 367 -40.54 -4.09 26.66
CA LYS A 367 -41.28 -5.36 26.69
C LYS A 367 -42.53 -5.20 27.56
N GLY A 368 -43.71 -5.35 26.94
CA GLY A 368 -45.01 -5.16 27.59
C GLY A 368 -45.60 -3.75 27.48
N GLU A 369 -44.87 -2.78 26.91
CA GLU A 369 -45.40 -1.45 26.58
C GLU A 369 -46.36 -1.55 25.39
N SER A 370 -47.54 -0.94 25.49
CA SER A 370 -48.46 -0.85 24.34
C SER A 370 -47.91 0.10 23.26
N ASP A 371 -48.35 -0.04 22.01
CA ASP A 371 -47.93 0.90 20.93
C ASP A 371 -48.26 2.36 21.26
N GLU A 372 -49.38 2.57 21.96
CA GLU A 372 -49.86 3.88 22.37
C GLU A 372 -48.98 4.49 23.47
N GLU A 373 -48.52 3.70 24.44
CA GLU A 373 -47.57 4.13 25.48
C GLU A 373 -46.18 4.44 24.90
N TRP A 374 -45.70 3.60 23.99
CA TRP A 374 -44.41 3.81 23.33
C TRP A 374 -44.39 5.09 22.49
N GLU A 375 -45.41 5.30 21.64
CA GLU A 375 -45.54 6.54 20.86
C GLU A 375 -45.69 7.76 21.76
N LYS A 376 -46.42 7.66 22.88
CA LYS A 376 -46.52 8.76 23.85
C LYS A 376 -45.17 9.12 24.47
N ARG A 377 -44.36 8.12 24.84
CA ARG A 377 -43.01 8.32 25.41
C ARG A 377 -42.03 8.89 24.38
N LYS A 378 -42.01 8.35 23.16
CA LYS A 378 -41.22 8.85 22.03
C LYS A 378 -41.57 10.31 21.70
N ASN A 379 -42.85 10.65 21.62
CA ASN A 379 -43.28 12.01 21.33
C ASN A 379 -42.99 12.99 22.48
N ALA A 380 -43.08 12.55 23.74
CA ALA A 380 -42.66 13.35 24.89
C ALA A 380 -41.16 13.65 24.86
N PHE A 381 -40.33 12.66 24.49
CA PHE A 381 -38.90 12.84 24.30
C PHE A 381 -38.59 13.83 23.16
N ILE A 382 -39.21 13.67 21.99
CA ILE A 382 -39.04 14.60 20.84
C ILE A 382 -39.44 16.03 21.24
N LYS A 383 -40.53 16.19 21.99
CA LYS A 383 -40.99 17.49 22.47
C LYS A 383 -39.99 18.13 23.44
N LYS A 384 -39.45 17.37 24.39
CA LYS A 384 -38.41 17.84 25.33
C LYS A 384 -37.13 18.22 24.58
N TRP A 385 -36.69 17.36 23.66
CA TRP A 385 -35.49 17.59 22.85
C TRP A 385 -35.60 18.87 22.00
N LYS A 386 -36.75 19.10 21.35
CA LYS A 386 -37.02 20.34 20.59
C LYS A 386 -37.06 21.59 21.47
N ALA A 387 -37.53 21.48 22.71
CA ALA A 387 -37.53 22.60 23.66
C ALA A 387 -36.12 22.95 24.14
N GLU A 388 -35.25 21.95 24.30
CA GLU A 388 -33.84 22.11 24.68
C GLU A 388 -32.95 22.56 23.51
N HIS A 389 -33.40 22.36 22.27
CA HIS A 389 -32.63 22.67 21.04
C HIS A 389 -33.44 23.49 20.03
N PRO A 390 -33.86 24.73 20.38
CA PRO A 390 -34.79 25.53 19.56
C PRO A 390 -34.24 25.96 18.18
N ASN A 391 -32.93 25.82 17.94
CA ASN A 391 -32.27 26.20 16.67
C ASN A 391 -32.03 25.03 15.70
N ALA A 392 -32.51 23.82 16.01
CA ALA A 392 -32.43 22.69 15.09
C ALA A 392 -33.55 22.77 14.03
N THR A 393 -33.28 23.41 12.89
CA THR A 393 -34.21 23.45 11.75
C THR A 393 -34.26 22.09 11.04
N SER A 394 -35.44 21.45 11.00
CA SER A 394 -35.68 20.27 10.17
C SER A 394 -36.24 20.67 8.81
N THR A 395 -35.47 20.51 7.75
CA THR A 395 -35.98 20.40 6.37
C THR A 395 -36.38 18.95 6.13
N ASN A 396 -37.66 18.64 6.38
CA ASN A 396 -38.39 17.58 5.67
C ASN A 396 -39.89 17.81 5.92
N LYS A 397 -40.58 18.30 4.88
CA LYS A 397 -42.03 18.27 4.77
C LYS A 397 -42.39 17.02 4.00
N ASP A 398 -42.80 15.97 4.70
CA ASP A 398 -43.67 14.95 4.12
C ASP A 398 -45.08 15.21 4.67
N ASN A 399 -46.02 15.45 3.76
CA ASN A 399 -47.44 15.59 4.07
C ASN A 399 -48.13 14.23 3.81
N PRO A 400 -49.12 13.82 4.62
CA PRO A 400 -49.70 12.49 4.56
C PRO A 400 -50.81 12.37 3.51
N GLU A 401 -51.11 11.11 3.21
CA GLU A 401 -52.03 10.55 2.22
C GLU A 401 -53.44 11.19 2.14
N GLY A 402 -53.96 11.23 0.91
CA GLY A 402 -55.37 11.48 0.59
C GLY A 402 -55.87 10.52 -0.49
N GLU A 403 -57.04 9.94 -0.24
CA GLU A 403 -57.72 8.88 -0.99
C GLU A 403 -58.20 9.23 -2.42
N LYS A 404 -58.33 8.16 -3.23
CA LYS A 404 -59.28 7.90 -4.35
C LYS A 404 -59.88 9.07 -5.15
N GLY A 405 -59.62 9.07 -6.46
CA GLY A 405 -60.48 9.72 -7.46
C GLY A 405 -60.06 9.40 -8.90
N THR A 406 -60.99 8.83 -9.67
CA THR A 406 -60.95 8.56 -11.12
C THR A 406 -61.11 9.85 -11.94
N ASN A 407 -60.31 10.09 -12.99
CA ASN A 407 -60.76 10.36 -14.38
C ASN A 407 -59.62 10.74 -15.34
N GLU A 408 -59.94 10.54 -16.61
CA GLU A 408 -59.14 10.77 -17.82
C GLU A 408 -58.85 12.24 -18.16
N ASN A 409 -57.73 12.40 -18.89
CA ASN A 409 -57.48 13.31 -20.02
C ASN A 409 -56.85 14.72 -19.82
N SER A 410 -55.99 15.02 -20.81
CA SER A 410 -55.37 16.28 -21.27
C SER A 410 -54.22 16.95 -20.49
N GLY A 411 -53.09 17.12 -21.19
CA GLY A 411 -52.56 18.44 -21.59
C GLY A 411 -51.51 19.10 -20.69
N ASP A 412 -50.28 19.14 -21.22
CA ASP A 412 -49.25 20.20 -21.21
C ASP A 412 -48.83 20.95 -19.93
N GLU A 413 -47.54 21.32 -19.99
CA GLU A 413 -46.78 22.36 -19.26
C GLU A 413 -45.99 21.93 -18.00
N ASP A 414 -44.67 21.84 -18.23
CA ASP A 414 -43.58 22.58 -17.55
C ASP A 414 -43.60 22.72 -16.02
N ASP A 415 -42.56 22.16 -15.38
CA ASP A 415 -41.95 22.74 -14.18
C ASP A 415 -40.43 22.56 -14.27
N GLU A 416 -39.75 23.66 -14.63
CA GLU A 416 -38.32 23.88 -14.45
C GLU A 416 -38.05 24.11 -12.95
N GLU A 417 -37.19 23.30 -12.33
CA GLU A 417 -36.64 23.60 -11.00
C GLU A 417 -35.33 24.38 -11.15
N ASP A 418 -35.37 25.64 -10.67
CA ASP A 418 -34.27 26.58 -10.55
C ASP A 418 -33.21 26.11 -9.54
N ASP A 419 -32.04 25.69 -10.02
CA ASP A 419 -30.82 25.55 -9.21
C ASP A 419 -30.01 26.85 -9.26
N ALA A 420 -30.12 27.66 -8.21
CA ALA A 420 -29.30 28.85 -8.00
C ALA A 420 -27.84 28.45 -7.68
N MET A 421 -26.96 28.51 -8.69
CA MET A 421 -25.51 28.52 -8.49
C MET A 421 -25.04 29.86 -7.92
N PHE A 422 -24.31 29.82 -6.81
CA PHE A 422 -23.50 30.96 -6.34
C PHE A 422 -22.32 31.17 -7.32
N GLU A 423 -22.39 32.24 -8.12
CA GLU A 423 -21.29 32.67 -9.01
C GLU A 423 -20.23 33.48 -8.23
N ASP A 424 -18.96 33.19 -8.52
CA ASP A 424 -17.78 33.95 -8.10
C ASP A 424 -17.74 35.30 -8.87
N PRO A 425 -17.84 36.47 -8.22
CA PRO A 425 -18.29 37.72 -8.87
C PRO A 425 -17.31 38.38 -9.85
N ASP A 426 -16.10 37.86 -10.03
CA ASP A 426 -15.05 38.56 -10.78
C ASP A 426 -14.73 37.98 -12.17
N PHE A 427 -15.37 36.88 -12.59
CA PHE A 427 -15.18 36.36 -13.96
C PHE A 427 -16.26 36.90 -14.91
N PRO A 428 -15.89 37.46 -16.08
CA PRO A 428 -16.90 37.93 -17.03
C PRO A 428 -17.72 36.74 -17.54
N THR A 429 -19.03 36.76 -17.27
CA THR A 429 -20.05 35.89 -17.89
C THR A 429 -20.66 36.56 -19.11
N ILE A 430 -21.17 35.77 -20.07
CA ILE A 430 -21.82 36.28 -21.28
C ILE A 430 -23.08 37.03 -20.85
N LYS A 431 -23.17 38.32 -21.17
CA LYS A 431 -24.39 39.09 -20.91
C LYS A 431 -25.46 38.75 -21.95
N THR A 432 -26.71 38.73 -21.55
CA THR A 432 -27.84 38.49 -22.46
C THR A 432 -27.83 39.50 -23.60
N GLY A 433 -27.69 39.04 -24.85
CA GLY A 433 -27.59 39.87 -26.05
C GLY A 433 -26.17 40.32 -26.43
N GLU A 434 -25.14 39.96 -25.66
CA GLU A 434 -23.74 40.18 -26.03
C GLU A 434 -23.33 39.17 -27.12
N SER A 435 -22.75 39.66 -28.21
CA SER A 435 -22.25 38.76 -29.25
C SER A 435 -21.05 37.97 -28.70
N GLN A 436 -20.87 36.73 -29.14
CA GLN A 436 -19.73 35.88 -28.77
C GLN A 436 -18.39 36.63 -28.92
N LYS A 437 -18.26 37.44 -29.97
CA LYS A 437 -17.07 38.23 -30.28
C LYS A 437 -16.82 39.35 -29.28
N ASP A 438 -17.89 39.99 -28.79
CA ASP A 438 -17.78 41.05 -27.78
C ASP A 438 -17.45 40.47 -26.40
N PHE A 439 -18.04 39.31 -26.08
CA PHE A 439 -17.69 38.55 -24.88
C PHE A 439 -16.21 38.13 -24.88
N GLU A 440 -15.73 37.55 -25.98
CA GLU A 440 -14.32 37.16 -26.13
C GLU A 440 -13.38 38.35 -25.98
N LYS A 441 -13.72 39.49 -26.59
CA LYS A 441 -12.95 40.73 -26.44
C LYS A 441 -12.90 41.21 -24.98
N ARG A 442 -14.02 41.18 -24.26
CA ARG A 442 -14.11 41.58 -22.85
C ARG A 442 -13.34 40.62 -21.93
N ARG A 443 -13.42 39.32 -22.18
CA ARG A 443 -12.63 38.29 -21.49
C ARG A 443 -11.13 38.48 -21.73
N ASP A 444 -10.71 38.76 -22.97
CA ASP A 444 -9.30 38.96 -23.31
C ASP A 444 -8.75 40.27 -22.72
N GLU A 445 -9.55 41.34 -22.66
CA GLU A 445 -9.23 42.57 -21.93
C GLU A 445 -9.10 42.33 -20.43
N PHE A 446 -10.00 41.54 -19.83
CA PHE A 446 -9.90 41.11 -18.43
C PHE A 446 -8.61 40.34 -18.15
N VAL A 447 -8.26 39.34 -18.97
CA VAL A 447 -7.01 38.57 -18.85
C VAL A 447 -5.78 39.47 -19.01
N LYS A 448 -5.84 40.47 -19.91
CA LYS A 448 -4.75 41.43 -20.11
C LYS A 448 -4.57 42.33 -18.89
N GLN A 449 -5.65 42.84 -18.30
CA GLN A 449 -5.60 43.65 -17.08
C GLN A 449 -5.17 42.82 -15.87
N TRP A 450 -5.64 41.58 -15.75
CA TRP A 450 -5.22 40.65 -14.71
C TRP A 450 -3.71 40.39 -14.78
N LYS A 451 -3.17 40.13 -15.98
CA LYS A 451 -1.72 39.98 -16.20
C LYS A 451 -0.92 41.25 -15.88
N LEU A 452 -1.45 42.44 -16.20
CA LEU A 452 -0.82 43.73 -15.87
C LEU A 452 -0.77 43.97 -14.36
N LYS A 453 -1.86 43.66 -13.65
CA LYS A 453 -1.97 43.76 -12.18
C LYS A 453 -0.99 42.84 -11.44
N HIS A 454 -0.59 41.73 -12.06
CA HIS A 454 0.30 40.73 -11.46
C HIS A 454 1.75 40.78 -11.98
N LYS A 455 2.06 41.68 -12.93
CA LYS A 455 3.42 41.87 -13.46
C LYS A 455 4.30 42.81 -12.63
N SER A 456 3.75 43.48 -11.61
CA SER A 456 4.49 44.40 -10.74
C SER A 456 5.26 43.73 -9.60
N ASN A 457 5.19 42.40 -9.45
CA ASN A 457 5.84 41.67 -8.34
C ASN A 457 7.11 40.89 -8.72
N ILE A 458 7.68 41.10 -9.90
CA ILE A 458 8.99 40.52 -10.25
C ILE A 458 9.79 41.53 -11.08
N GLN A 459 10.68 42.26 -10.41
CA GLN A 459 11.75 42.98 -11.08
C GLN A 459 13.07 42.79 -10.33
N SER A 460 13.83 41.79 -10.78
CA SER A 460 15.24 41.59 -10.46
C SER A 460 16.09 42.64 -11.19
N ASN A 461 17.02 43.23 -10.45
CA ASN A 461 17.97 44.25 -10.90
C ASN A 461 19.19 43.59 -11.57
N PRO A 462 19.59 43.94 -12.81
CA PRO A 462 20.91 43.61 -13.34
C PRO A 462 21.77 44.88 -13.46
N ASP A 463 22.99 44.80 -12.93
CA ASP A 463 24.24 45.28 -13.54
C ASP A 463 25.27 45.66 -12.46
N LYS A 464 26.36 44.90 -12.40
CA LYS A 464 27.75 45.41 -12.51
C LYS A 464 28.75 44.27 -12.40
N ALA A 465 29.46 44.04 -13.50
CA ALA A 465 30.71 43.31 -13.54
C ALA A 465 31.86 44.27 -13.92
N ASN A 466 33.05 43.92 -13.40
CA ASN A 466 34.40 44.42 -13.66
C ASN A 466 34.87 45.72 -12.98
N ASP A 467 35.79 45.59 -12.01
CA ASP A 467 37.22 45.78 -12.29
C ASP A 467 38.16 45.27 -11.15
N LYS A 468 39.23 44.59 -11.56
CA LYS A 468 40.63 44.52 -11.05
C LYS A 468 41.01 44.05 -9.62
N ASN A 469 41.88 43.02 -9.62
CA ASN A 469 43.17 42.82 -8.91
C ASN A 469 43.44 43.61 -7.62
N ILE A 470 43.87 42.90 -6.56
CA ILE A 470 45.20 43.04 -5.90
C ILE A 470 45.32 42.04 -4.73
N THR A 471 46.58 41.68 -4.49
CA THR A 471 47.29 40.71 -3.63
C THR A 471 47.16 40.85 -2.10
N ASP A 472 47.55 39.75 -1.43
CA ASP A 472 48.30 39.62 -0.16
C ASP A 472 47.74 40.14 1.18
N ASN A 473 47.52 39.21 2.13
CA ASN A 473 48.18 39.04 3.45
C ASN A 473 47.26 38.22 4.38
N LYS A 474 47.68 37.09 4.96
CA LYS A 474 48.58 36.89 6.12
C LYS A 474 48.04 37.41 7.45
N ASP A 475 48.25 36.56 8.47
CA ASP A 475 48.12 36.77 9.92
C ASP A 475 46.69 36.88 10.45
N LYS A 476 46.33 36.45 11.66
CA LYS A 476 46.84 35.60 12.76
C LYS A 476 45.73 35.76 13.83
N GLY A 477 45.54 34.77 14.71
CA GLY A 477 44.88 35.08 16.00
C GLY A 477 44.20 33.92 16.68
N HIS A 478 44.93 33.32 17.63
CA HIS A 478 44.40 32.69 18.86
C HIS A 478 43.36 33.62 19.54
N ASN A 479 42.47 33.23 20.47
CA ASN A 479 42.68 32.33 21.59
C ASN A 479 41.37 32.11 22.40
N HIS A 480 41.36 30.99 23.14
CA HIS A 480 40.79 30.73 24.48
C HIS A 480 39.28 30.64 24.81
N ASN A 481 38.96 29.42 25.30
CA ASN A 481 38.07 29.07 26.41
C ASN A 481 38.18 29.99 27.64
N HIS A 482 37.04 30.30 28.26
CA HIS A 482 36.81 29.98 29.68
C HIS A 482 35.31 29.95 30.02
N ASN A 483 34.95 28.97 30.86
CA ASN A 483 33.68 28.85 31.57
C ASN A 483 33.53 29.95 32.63
N ASP A 484 32.27 30.27 32.96
CA ASP A 484 31.64 30.11 34.28
C ASP A 484 30.58 31.21 34.46
N GLY A 485 29.42 30.85 35.01
CA GLY A 485 28.53 31.81 35.65
C GLY A 485 27.06 31.59 35.35
N ASP A 486 26.38 31.04 36.35
CA ASP A 486 24.94 30.98 36.53
C ASP A 486 24.22 32.29 36.17
N ASP A 487 23.07 32.20 35.49
CA ASP A 487 21.86 32.94 35.82
C ASP A 487 20.67 32.25 35.14
N LEU A 488 19.67 31.90 35.98
CA LEU A 488 18.36 31.41 35.60
C LEU A 488 17.51 32.63 35.24
N ASP A 489 17.30 32.86 33.95
CA ASP A 489 16.23 33.72 33.49
C ASP A 489 15.09 32.82 32.97
N ASP A 490 13.96 32.94 33.65
CA ASP A 490 12.65 32.46 33.22
C ASP A 490 12.26 33.22 31.93
N ASP A 491 12.67 32.69 30.78
CA ASP A 491 12.05 33.03 29.51
C ASP A 491 10.74 32.23 29.40
N ASP A 492 9.69 32.77 30.03
CA ASP A 492 8.32 32.53 29.59
C ASP A 492 8.23 32.99 28.13
N ASP A 493 8.34 32.04 27.21
CA ASP A 493 8.01 32.19 25.79
C ASP A 493 6.50 32.49 25.68
N ASP A 494 6.12 33.72 26.03
CA ASP A 494 4.85 34.31 25.69
C ASP A 494 4.78 34.37 24.16
N ASP A 495 4.02 33.45 23.57
CA ASP A 495 3.55 33.53 22.19
C ASP A 495 2.84 34.88 22.00
N ASP A 496 3.61 35.90 21.61
CA ASP A 496 3.12 37.24 21.27
C ASP A 496 2.02 37.09 20.22
N ASP A 497 0.76 37.15 20.67
CA ASP A 497 -0.42 37.08 19.81
C ASP A 497 -0.28 38.14 18.71
N ILE A 498 -0.11 37.68 17.46
CA ILE A 498 0.12 38.49 16.27
C ILE A 498 -0.98 39.55 16.09
N PHE A 499 -2.18 39.30 16.63
CA PHE A 499 -3.32 40.20 16.55
C PHE A 499 -3.51 41.07 17.80
N SER A 500 -2.67 40.90 18.83
CA SER A 500 -2.71 41.75 20.00
C SER A 500 -2.29 43.19 19.64
N PRO A 501 -3.08 44.20 20.02
CA PRO A 501 -2.70 45.60 19.86
C PRO A 501 -1.43 45.95 20.65
N ASN A 502 -1.05 45.11 21.62
CA ASN A 502 0.13 45.28 22.48
C ASN A 502 1.36 44.47 22.03
N SER A 503 1.29 43.72 20.92
CA SER A 503 2.42 42.93 20.44
C SER A 503 3.65 43.83 20.18
N LYS A 504 4.82 43.40 20.65
CA LYS A 504 6.10 44.11 20.44
C LYS A 504 6.59 44.05 18.99
N LEU A 505 5.96 43.25 18.14
CA LEU A 505 6.31 43.11 16.73
C LEU A 505 6.00 44.40 15.97
N THR A 506 6.97 44.84 15.18
CA THR A 506 6.80 45.92 14.20
C THR A 506 5.79 45.54 13.13
N LEU A 507 5.24 46.52 12.42
CA LEU A 507 4.26 46.26 11.35
C LEU A 507 4.81 45.32 10.28
N ASP A 508 6.09 45.46 9.91
CA ASP A 508 6.74 44.61 8.91
C ASP A 508 6.93 43.17 9.42
N GLU A 509 7.33 42.98 10.69
CA GLU A 509 7.44 41.65 11.30
C GLU A 509 6.07 40.96 11.44
N ARG A 510 5.01 41.72 11.76
CA ARG A 510 3.63 41.18 11.76
C ARG A 510 3.21 40.76 10.35
N LEU A 511 3.53 41.56 9.34
CA LEU A 511 3.20 41.26 7.94
C LEU A 511 3.94 40.00 7.44
N ASP A 512 5.20 39.82 7.84
CA ASP A 512 6.00 38.67 7.45
C ASP A 512 5.55 37.39 8.18
N LYS A 513 5.23 37.45 9.48
CA LYS A 513 4.59 36.32 10.19
C LYS A 513 3.22 35.95 9.60
N ILE A 514 2.42 36.93 9.15
CA ILE A 514 1.15 36.65 8.46
C ILE A 514 1.39 35.94 7.12
N LYS A 515 2.38 36.38 6.32
CA LYS A 515 2.74 35.71 5.07
C LYS A 515 3.26 34.29 5.31
N GLU A 516 4.05 34.10 6.36
CA GLU A 516 4.56 32.79 6.77
C GLU A 516 3.41 31.86 7.17
N ASN A 517 2.49 32.32 8.02
CA ASN A 517 1.30 31.57 8.41
C ASN A 517 0.40 31.23 7.20
N LEU A 518 0.17 32.18 6.29
CA LEU A 518 -0.57 31.92 5.05
C LEU A 518 0.14 30.91 4.14
N THR A 519 1.48 30.92 4.12
CA THR A 519 2.29 29.96 3.35
C THR A 519 2.23 28.57 3.98
N ILE A 520 2.30 28.48 5.31
CA ILE A 520 2.14 27.22 6.06
C ILE A 520 0.73 26.66 5.84
N GLU A 521 -0.31 27.50 5.94
CA GLU A 521 -1.69 27.09 5.69
C GLU A 521 -1.90 26.63 4.24
N PHE A 522 -1.36 27.37 3.27
CA PHE A 522 -1.39 26.98 1.85
C PHE A 522 -0.67 25.65 1.60
N ASN A 523 0.51 25.45 2.19
CA ASN A 523 1.27 24.20 2.08
C ASN A 523 0.58 23.03 2.78
N ASN A 524 -0.07 23.27 3.92
CA ASN A 524 -0.87 22.27 4.63
C ASN A 524 -2.10 21.90 3.81
N GLN A 525 -2.82 22.87 3.23
CA GLN A 525 -3.94 22.62 2.31
C GLN A 525 -3.49 21.90 1.03
N ALA A 526 -2.31 22.21 0.49
CA ALA A 526 -1.74 21.52 -0.67
C ALA A 526 -1.38 20.07 -0.32
N THR A 527 -0.67 19.84 0.78
CA THR A 527 -0.28 18.52 1.29
C THR A 527 -1.50 17.68 1.64
N GLN A 528 -2.56 18.29 2.20
CA GLN A 528 -3.81 17.61 2.49
C GLN A 528 -4.59 17.32 1.23
N ARG A 529 -4.69 18.23 0.25
CA ARG A 529 -5.24 17.91 -1.08
C ARG A 529 -4.48 16.77 -1.75
N GLU A 530 -3.17 16.68 -1.55
CA GLU A 530 -2.33 15.58 -2.03
C GLU A 530 -2.60 14.28 -1.28
N LYS A 531 -2.76 14.32 0.05
CA LYS A 531 -3.18 13.20 0.88
C LYS A 531 -4.58 12.73 0.50
N ALA A 532 -5.54 13.65 0.29
CA ALA A 532 -6.88 13.40 -0.21
C ALA A 532 -6.83 12.66 -1.53
N LYS A 533 -5.97 13.07 -2.46
CA LYS A 533 -5.81 12.43 -3.78
C LYS A 533 -5.17 11.05 -3.69
N TYR A 534 -4.18 10.88 -2.82
CA TYR A 534 -3.60 9.57 -2.50
C TYR A 534 -4.64 8.67 -1.84
N GLU A 535 -5.42 9.18 -0.89
CA GLU A 535 -6.55 8.51 -0.25
C GLU A 535 -7.72 8.35 -1.22
N VAL A 536 -7.87 9.16 -2.26
CA VAL A 536 -8.82 8.89 -3.35
C VAL A 536 -8.32 7.73 -4.15
N PHE A 537 -7.03 7.60 -4.45
CA PHE A 537 -6.50 6.44 -5.16
C PHE A 537 -6.56 5.18 -4.29
N LYS A 538 -6.11 5.29 -3.05
CA LYS A 538 -6.19 4.28 -2.00
C LYS A 538 -7.66 3.92 -1.80
N ASP A 539 -8.49 4.80 -1.26
CA ASP A 539 -9.95 4.63 -1.05
C ASP A 539 -10.84 4.66 -2.32
N SER A 540 -10.25 4.71 -3.52
CA SER A 540 -10.94 4.33 -4.77
C SER A 540 -11.00 2.82 -4.91
N TYR A 541 -10.59 2.09 -3.86
CA TYR A 541 -10.97 0.71 -3.55
C TYR A 541 -12.41 0.36 -3.96
N TYR A 542 -13.30 1.35 -3.94
CA TYR A 542 -14.75 1.23 -4.15
C TYR A 542 -15.26 1.89 -5.43
N LEU A 543 -14.37 2.48 -6.23
CA LEU A 543 -14.70 3.05 -7.53
C LEU A 543 -14.45 1.99 -8.60
N THR A 544 -15.20 0.90 -8.48
CA THR A 544 -15.57 0.15 -9.67
C THR A 544 -16.12 1.13 -10.69
N LEU A 545 -15.76 0.89 -11.96
CA LEU A 545 -16.15 1.66 -13.14
C LEU A 545 -17.65 2.02 -13.19
N LEU A 546 -18.53 1.37 -12.42
CA LEU A 546 -19.86 0.97 -12.87
C LEU A 546 -21.07 1.55 -12.12
N SER A 547 -20.94 2.37 -11.07
CA SER A 547 -22.16 2.99 -10.49
C SER A 547 -22.76 4.09 -11.37
N SER A 548 -22.02 4.57 -12.37
CA SER A 548 -22.45 5.62 -13.31
C SER A 548 -22.77 5.11 -14.73
N LEU A 549 -22.43 3.86 -15.07
CA LEU A 549 -22.48 3.38 -16.46
C LEU A 549 -23.81 2.69 -16.82
N ASP A 550 -24.80 2.71 -15.93
CA ASP A 550 -26.12 2.16 -16.21
C ASP A 550 -26.75 2.77 -17.48
N SER A 551 -26.49 4.06 -17.72
CA SER A 551 -26.92 4.74 -18.95
C SER A 551 -26.30 4.12 -20.21
N LEU A 552 -25.01 3.72 -20.14
CA LEU A 552 -24.36 3.00 -21.24
C LEU A 552 -24.85 1.56 -21.35
N ALA A 553 -25.17 0.90 -20.24
CA ALA A 553 -25.69 -0.47 -20.28
C ALA A 553 -27.01 -0.53 -21.05
N GLN A 554 -27.90 0.45 -20.85
CA GLN A 554 -29.16 0.55 -21.61
C GLN A 554 -28.92 0.80 -23.10
N LYS A 555 -27.97 1.69 -23.43
CA LYS A 555 -27.65 2.04 -24.83
C LYS A 555 -26.93 0.92 -25.58
N TRP A 556 -26.00 0.24 -24.94
CA TRP A 556 -25.04 -0.66 -25.58
C TRP A 556 -25.32 -2.15 -25.30
N GLY A 557 -26.21 -2.47 -24.37
CA GLY A 557 -26.70 -3.83 -24.12
C GLY A 557 -25.66 -4.79 -23.54
N TYR A 558 -24.68 -4.29 -22.80
CA TYR A 558 -23.71 -5.14 -22.11
C TYR A 558 -24.20 -5.57 -20.73
N LYS A 559 -23.70 -6.72 -20.27
CA LYS A 559 -23.85 -7.25 -18.92
C LYS A 559 -22.54 -7.09 -18.16
N ARG A 560 -22.63 -6.92 -16.84
CA ARG A 560 -21.46 -6.86 -15.97
C ARG A 560 -21.18 -8.23 -15.37
N PHE A 561 -19.91 -8.59 -15.32
CA PHE A 561 -19.42 -9.74 -14.60
C PHE A 561 -18.26 -9.32 -13.71
N ALA A 562 -18.03 -9.99 -12.59
CA ALA A 562 -16.91 -9.72 -11.71
C ALA A 562 -16.14 -11.00 -11.37
N PHE A 563 -14.84 -10.90 -11.09
CA PHE A 563 -14.05 -12.03 -10.59
C PHE A 563 -14.74 -12.66 -9.38
N ARG A 564 -14.92 -13.98 -9.39
CA ARG A 564 -15.66 -14.69 -8.34
C ARG A 564 -14.92 -15.87 -7.75
N ASP A 565 -14.18 -16.62 -8.55
CA ASP A 565 -13.44 -17.79 -8.08
C ASP A 565 -12.30 -18.13 -9.03
N VAL A 566 -11.44 -19.05 -8.62
CA VAL A 566 -10.44 -19.72 -9.45
C VAL A 566 -10.92 -21.12 -9.79
N VAL A 567 -10.80 -21.48 -11.07
CA VAL A 567 -11.24 -22.75 -11.64
C VAL A 567 -10.62 -23.94 -10.87
N THR A 568 -11.47 -24.70 -10.16
CA THR A 568 -11.04 -25.74 -9.21
C THR A 568 -10.21 -26.86 -9.85
N SER A 569 -10.50 -27.22 -11.10
CA SER A 569 -9.77 -28.27 -11.83
C SER A 569 -8.29 -27.92 -12.02
N VAL A 570 -7.95 -26.63 -12.00
CA VAL A 570 -6.55 -26.15 -12.10
C VAL A 570 -5.77 -26.41 -10.80
N ILE A 571 -6.43 -26.40 -9.65
CA ILE A 571 -5.81 -26.55 -8.32
C ILE A 571 -5.67 -28.03 -7.92
N GLN A 572 -6.60 -28.88 -8.34
CA GLN A 572 -6.65 -30.29 -7.92
C GLN A 572 -5.55 -31.17 -8.52
N LEU A 573 -4.88 -30.74 -9.60
CA LEU A 573 -3.84 -31.51 -10.28
C LEU A 573 -2.62 -31.86 -9.40
N LYS A 574 -2.42 -31.26 -8.21
CA LYS A 574 -1.35 -31.66 -7.28
C LYS A 574 -1.80 -32.38 -6.01
N ARG A 575 -3.04 -32.23 -5.54
CA ARG A 575 -3.51 -32.99 -4.36
C ARG A 575 -3.50 -34.50 -4.64
N ASN A 576 -3.85 -34.87 -5.87
CA ASN A 576 -3.83 -36.27 -6.28
C ASN A 576 -2.39 -36.81 -6.50
N PHE A 577 -1.41 -35.95 -6.77
CA PHE A 577 0.00 -36.37 -6.88
C PHE A 577 0.69 -36.60 -5.52
N VAL A 578 0.16 -36.05 -4.43
CA VAL A 578 0.72 -36.23 -3.08
C VAL A 578 0.13 -37.47 -2.39
N GLN A 579 -1.05 -37.95 -2.80
CA GLN A 579 -1.68 -39.15 -2.20
C GLN A 579 -1.33 -40.49 -2.87
N ASP A 580 -0.80 -40.51 -4.10
CA ASP A 580 -0.46 -41.76 -4.81
C ASP A 580 1.05 -42.11 -4.82
N SER A 581 1.81 -41.67 -3.81
CA SER A 581 3.25 -41.94 -3.71
C SER A 581 3.64 -43.38 -3.33
N ASN A 582 2.71 -44.35 -3.40
CA ASN A 582 2.99 -45.77 -3.12
C ASN A 582 2.94 -46.72 -4.33
N THR A 583 2.76 -46.23 -5.56
CA THR A 583 2.88 -47.09 -6.76
C THR A 583 3.48 -46.35 -7.95
N THR A 584 4.78 -46.07 -7.90
CA THR A 584 5.51 -45.56 -9.06
C THR A 584 6.00 -46.72 -9.93
N THR A 585 5.16 -47.15 -10.88
CA THR A 585 5.67 -47.77 -12.10
C THR A 585 6.01 -46.62 -13.04
N GLU A 586 7.31 -46.37 -13.20
CA GLU A 586 7.85 -45.34 -14.11
C GLU A 586 7.32 -45.53 -15.52
N THR A 587 6.30 -44.75 -15.90
CA THR A 587 6.00 -44.51 -17.31
C THR A 587 6.51 -43.12 -17.62
N LYS A 588 7.82 -43.03 -17.88
CA LYS A 588 8.44 -41.83 -18.47
C LYS A 588 7.68 -41.47 -19.75
N ILE A 589 7.10 -40.28 -19.77
CA ILE A 589 6.56 -39.64 -20.97
C ILE A 589 7.72 -39.51 -21.96
N GLN A 590 7.78 -40.42 -22.94
CA GLN A 590 8.87 -40.55 -23.91
C GLN A 590 8.69 -39.67 -25.16
N GLN A 591 7.81 -38.65 -25.14
CA GLN A 591 7.48 -37.89 -26.36
C GLN A 591 8.30 -36.63 -26.64
N THR A 592 9.36 -36.31 -25.88
CA THR A 592 10.26 -35.19 -26.22
C THR A 592 11.72 -35.60 -26.54
N SER A 593 12.10 -36.86 -26.31
CA SER A 593 13.51 -37.28 -26.36
C SER A 593 14.18 -37.25 -27.75
N GLU A 594 13.40 -37.19 -28.83
CA GLU A 594 13.98 -37.15 -30.18
C GLU A 594 14.45 -35.75 -30.61
N PHE A 595 14.00 -34.67 -29.96
CA PHE A 595 14.48 -33.32 -30.28
C PHE A 595 15.60 -32.87 -29.34
N ASP A 596 15.61 -33.37 -28.10
CA ASP A 596 16.67 -33.08 -27.11
C ASP A 596 18.07 -33.50 -27.60
N LYS A 597 18.17 -34.61 -28.35
CA LYS A 597 19.45 -35.04 -28.96
C LYS A 597 20.06 -34.04 -29.95
N PHE A 598 19.29 -33.06 -30.42
CA PHE A 598 19.75 -32.00 -31.33
C PHE A 598 19.95 -30.65 -30.64
N ILE A 599 19.60 -30.53 -29.35
CA ILE A 599 19.85 -29.34 -28.54
C ILE A 599 21.22 -29.50 -27.88
N ASN A 600 22.11 -28.54 -28.12
CA ASN A 600 23.41 -28.53 -27.45
C ASN A 600 23.24 -28.03 -26.01
N HIS A 601 22.96 -28.97 -25.11
CA HIS A 601 22.76 -28.71 -23.68
C HIS A 601 24.02 -28.18 -22.97
N ASP A 602 25.21 -28.26 -23.58
CA ASP A 602 26.44 -27.64 -23.04
C ASP A 602 26.37 -26.09 -23.06
N LYS A 603 25.35 -25.52 -23.71
CA LYS A 603 25.07 -24.07 -23.75
C LYS A 603 23.75 -23.70 -23.06
N ASP A 604 23.07 -24.64 -22.41
CA ASP A 604 21.87 -24.31 -21.66
C ASP A 604 22.24 -23.50 -20.43
N VAL A 605 21.71 -22.27 -20.36
CA VAL A 605 21.93 -21.34 -19.25
C VAL A 605 21.25 -21.83 -17.96
N LEU A 606 20.29 -22.75 -18.08
CA LEU A 606 19.56 -23.35 -16.97
C LEU A 606 19.91 -24.83 -16.91
N ASN A 607 20.59 -25.25 -15.84
CA ASN A 607 20.83 -26.66 -15.59
C ASN A 607 19.46 -27.33 -15.34
N PRO A 608 18.99 -28.24 -16.23
CA PRO A 608 17.66 -28.84 -16.09
C PRO A 608 17.51 -29.67 -14.82
N ASN A 609 18.63 -30.03 -14.18
CA ASN A 609 18.68 -30.79 -12.92
C ASN A 609 18.70 -29.91 -11.66
N GLU A 610 18.67 -28.57 -11.80
CA GLU A 610 18.73 -27.68 -10.64
C GLU A 610 17.45 -27.74 -9.82
N THR A 611 17.58 -28.00 -8.52
CA THR A 611 16.43 -28.09 -7.60
C THR A 611 15.82 -26.71 -7.33
N LEU A 612 14.60 -26.66 -6.80
CA LEU A 612 13.94 -25.39 -6.46
C LEU A 612 14.71 -24.61 -5.39
N GLU A 613 15.32 -25.33 -4.45
CA GLU A 613 16.12 -24.77 -3.36
C GLU A 613 17.41 -24.16 -3.88
N GLU A 614 18.07 -24.81 -4.85
CA GLU A 614 19.27 -24.27 -5.52
C GLU A 614 18.93 -22.99 -6.30
N LYS A 615 17.81 -22.99 -7.05
CA LYS A 615 17.33 -21.79 -7.76
C LYS A 615 17.03 -20.64 -6.81
N THR A 616 16.38 -20.94 -5.70
CA THR A 616 16.05 -19.95 -4.67
C THR A 616 17.33 -19.39 -4.05
N THR A 617 18.31 -20.24 -3.76
CA THR A 617 19.61 -19.84 -3.25
C THR A 617 20.35 -18.91 -4.20
N LYS A 618 20.40 -19.25 -5.50
CA LYS A 618 20.99 -18.36 -6.53
C LYS A 618 20.26 -17.04 -6.64
N SER A 619 18.93 -17.05 -6.61
CA SER A 619 18.12 -15.84 -6.63
C SER A 619 18.45 -14.92 -5.44
N ILE A 620 18.64 -15.50 -4.25
CA ILE A 620 19.05 -14.76 -3.04
C ILE A 620 20.41 -14.09 -3.23
N TYR A 621 21.40 -14.80 -3.79
CA TYR A 621 22.71 -14.22 -4.09
C TYR A 621 22.62 -13.07 -5.09
N GLU A 622 21.80 -13.22 -6.14
CA GLU A 622 21.58 -12.16 -7.12
C GLU A 622 20.89 -10.93 -6.52
N VAL A 623 19.99 -11.09 -5.55
CA VAL A 623 19.39 -9.95 -4.82
C VAL A 623 20.46 -9.17 -4.05
N ILE A 624 21.31 -9.85 -3.30
CA ILE A 624 22.39 -9.21 -2.53
C ILE A 624 23.40 -8.54 -3.47
N LYS A 625 23.81 -9.24 -4.53
CA LYS A 625 24.72 -8.72 -5.56
C LYS A 625 24.17 -7.46 -6.22
N LYS A 626 22.90 -7.46 -6.65
CA LYS A 626 22.28 -6.28 -7.25
C LYS A 626 22.28 -5.09 -6.31
N ALA A 627 22.00 -5.32 -5.03
CA ALA A 627 22.02 -4.27 -4.03
C ALA A 627 23.44 -3.75 -3.74
N ALA A 628 24.41 -4.65 -3.59
CA ALA A 628 25.78 -4.32 -3.16
C ALA A 628 26.69 -3.83 -4.29
N TYR A 629 26.36 -4.11 -5.55
CA TYR A 629 27.21 -3.72 -6.68
C TYR A 629 26.46 -2.88 -7.71
N ASN A 630 25.15 -2.64 -7.57
CA ASN A 630 24.35 -1.81 -8.50
C ASN A 630 24.53 -2.17 -9.99
N ASN A 631 24.72 -3.47 -10.29
CA ASN A 631 25.06 -4.01 -11.62
C ASN A 631 26.46 -3.63 -12.15
N ASP A 632 27.37 -3.14 -11.31
CA ASP A 632 28.80 -3.04 -11.63
C ASP A 632 29.41 -4.44 -11.69
N ASN A 633 29.43 -5.01 -12.90
CA ASN A 633 29.99 -6.33 -13.16
C ASN A 633 31.49 -6.40 -12.87
N VAL A 634 32.24 -5.29 -13.00
CA VAL A 634 33.69 -5.28 -12.75
C VAL A 634 33.96 -5.37 -11.25
N ALA A 635 33.25 -4.59 -10.44
CA ALA A 635 33.34 -4.68 -8.98
C ALA A 635 32.90 -6.06 -8.48
N TRP A 636 31.83 -6.62 -9.06
CA TRP A 636 31.38 -7.97 -8.75
C TRP A 636 32.41 -9.04 -9.12
N GLU A 637 32.99 -9.00 -10.32
CA GLU A 637 34.01 -9.96 -10.74
C GLU A 637 35.27 -9.85 -9.87
N SER A 638 35.69 -8.63 -9.55
CA SER A 638 36.80 -8.38 -8.62
C SER A 638 36.54 -9.02 -7.25
N PHE A 639 35.33 -8.81 -6.70
CA PHE A 639 34.91 -9.46 -5.46
C PHE A 639 34.86 -10.98 -5.61
N LEU A 640 34.24 -11.51 -6.66
CA LEU A 640 34.10 -12.96 -6.87
C LEU A 640 35.46 -13.66 -6.90
N ASN A 641 36.45 -13.02 -7.52
CA ASN A 641 37.83 -13.50 -7.57
C ASN A 641 38.54 -13.51 -6.20
N THR A 642 38.03 -12.82 -5.17
CA THR A 642 38.55 -12.94 -3.79
C THR A 642 37.87 -14.05 -2.99
N GLN A 643 36.71 -14.52 -3.45
CA GLN A 643 35.89 -15.54 -2.79
C GLN A 643 36.13 -16.95 -3.35
N GLU A 644 36.37 -17.04 -4.65
CA GLU A 644 36.48 -18.30 -5.39
C GLU A 644 37.92 -18.68 -5.69
N GLY A 645 38.13 -19.98 -5.93
CA GLY A 645 39.43 -20.54 -6.27
C GLY A 645 40.16 -21.07 -5.04
N LYS A 646 40.82 -22.22 -5.23
CA LYS A 646 41.39 -23.00 -4.14
C LYS A 646 42.31 -22.20 -3.20
N GLU A 647 43.16 -21.34 -3.75
CA GLU A 647 44.07 -20.50 -2.95
C GLU A 647 43.33 -19.52 -2.04
N ASN A 648 42.28 -18.87 -2.56
CA ASN A 648 41.46 -17.94 -1.78
C ASN A 648 40.62 -18.68 -0.75
N GLU A 649 40.01 -19.80 -1.12
CA GLU A 649 39.26 -20.63 -0.18
C GLU A 649 40.14 -21.12 0.98
N ASP A 650 41.36 -21.60 0.67
CA ASP A 650 42.35 -22.03 1.67
C ASP A 650 42.76 -20.85 2.58
N ARG A 651 42.92 -19.64 2.02
CA ARG A 651 43.20 -18.41 2.78
C ARG A 651 42.04 -18.07 3.73
N ILE A 652 40.81 -18.04 3.24
CA ILE A 652 39.61 -17.72 4.03
C ILE A 652 39.45 -18.75 5.15
N TRP A 653 39.60 -20.05 4.86
CA TRP A 653 39.54 -21.09 5.88
C TRP A 653 40.61 -20.92 6.95
N LYS A 654 41.85 -20.60 6.56
CA LYS A 654 42.95 -20.38 7.50
C LYS A 654 42.67 -19.20 8.42
N GLU A 655 42.28 -18.05 7.85
CA GLU A 655 41.94 -16.84 8.62
C GLU A 655 40.78 -17.09 9.60
N LEU A 656 39.72 -17.78 9.14
CA LEU A 656 38.59 -18.14 9.99
C LEU A 656 39.00 -19.07 11.15
N LYS A 657 39.85 -20.07 10.89
CA LYS A 657 40.37 -20.96 11.93
C LYS A 657 41.21 -20.23 12.97
N GLU A 658 42.01 -19.24 12.57
CA GLU A 658 42.76 -18.43 13.53
C GLU A 658 41.81 -17.55 14.38
N LEU A 659 40.82 -16.89 13.78
CA LEU A 659 39.82 -16.11 14.51
C LEU A 659 39.04 -16.96 15.51
N GLN A 660 38.74 -18.21 15.17
CA GLN A 660 38.01 -19.12 16.06
C GLN A 660 38.78 -19.56 17.29
N LYS A 661 40.12 -19.60 17.24
CA LYS A 661 40.92 -19.88 18.44
C LYS A 661 40.77 -18.79 19.49
N GLU A 662 40.41 -17.57 19.08
CA GLU A 662 40.13 -16.45 19.98
C GLU A 662 38.71 -16.51 20.59
N ILE A 663 37.79 -17.31 20.01
CA ILE A 663 36.40 -17.43 20.49
C ILE A 663 36.38 -18.25 21.81
N PRO A 664 35.73 -17.76 22.87
CA PRO A 664 35.61 -18.49 24.13
C PRO A 664 34.76 -19.75 23.93
N LYS A 665 35.05 -20.80 24.70
CA LYS A 665 34.31 -22.07 24.61
C LYS A 665 32.81 -21.92 24.88
N ASN A 666 32.44 -21.00 25.77
CA ASN A 666 31.06 -20.58 26.01
C ASN A 666 30.92 -19.10 25.55
N PRO A 667 30.27 -18.83 24.41
CA PRO A 667 30.11 -17.48 23.88
C PRO A 667 28.90 -16.75 24.49
N GLU A 668 28.52 -17.04 25.74
CA GLU A 668 27.47 -16.31 26.43
C GLU A 668 27.75 -14.79 26.45
N HIS A 669 26.76 -13.99 26.05
CA HIS A 669 26.87 -12.54 25.90
C HIS A 669 28.06 -12.07 25.04
N PHE A 670 28.38 -12.80 23.96
CA PHE A 670 29.61 -12.61 23.18
C PHE A 670 29.82 -11.17 22.68
N SER A 671 28.79 -10.53 22.12
CA SER A 671 28.94 -9.18 21.53
C SER A 671 29.29 -8.10 22.55
N SER A 672 28.81 -8.22 23.79
CA SER A 672 29.09 -7.23 24.84
C SER A 672 30.42 -7.50 25.54
N GLN A 673 30.78 -8.77 25.76
CA GLN A 673 32.00 -9.15 26.47
C GLN A 673 33.25 -9.20 25.58
N HIS A 674 33.08 -9.45 24.27
CA HIS A 674 34.18 -9.65 23.32
C HIS A 674 34.08 -8.70 22.11
N LYS A 675 33.73 -7.43 22.35
CA LYS A 675 33.46 -6.42 21.32
C LYS A 675 34.52 -6.33 20.20
N GLU A 676 35.81 -6.36 20.55
CA GLU A 676 36.89 -6.29 19.55
C GLU A 676 36.94 -7.53 18.66
N LEU A 677 36.80 -8.73 19.23
CA LEU A 677 36.75 -9.98 18.46
C LEU A 677 35.47 -10.06 17.63
N PHE A 678 34.34 -9.61 18.16
CA PHE A 678 33.09 -9.52 17.43
C PHE A 678 33.24 -8.61 16.19
N LYS A 679 33.89 -7.46 16.33
CA LYS A 679 34.19 -6.55 15.20
C LYS A 679 35.13 -7.18 14.17
N LYS A 680 36.15 -7.94 14.60
CA LYS A 680 37.01 -8.70 13.69
C LYS A 680 36.20 -9.73 12.89
N LEU A 681 35.32 -10.49 13.55
CA LEU A 681 34.45 -11.48 12.91
C LEU A 681 33.45 -10.82 11.95
N GLU A 682 32.84 -9.71 12.35
CA GLU A 682 31.93 -8.95 11.49
C GLU A 682 32.63 -8.47 10.22
N THR A 683 33.84 -7.91 10.35
CA THR A 683 34.65 -7.50 9.19
C THR A 683 34.97 -8.70 8.31
N PHE A 684 35.47 -9.78 8.90
CA PHE A 684 35.82 -11.00 8.17
C PHE A 684 34.61 -11.61 7.44
N TYR A 685 33.43 -11.70 8.06
CA TYR A 685 32.22 -12.21 7.40
C TYR A 685 31.68 -11.25 6.35
N SER A 686 31.83 -9.94 6.55
CA SER A 686 31.44 -8.94 5.56
C SER A 686 32.29 -9.05 4.29
N ASP A 687 33.59 -9.22 4.44
CA ASP A 687 34.54 -9.37 3.33
C ASP A 687 34.40 -10.73 2.62
N ASN A 688 33.85 -11.74 3.30
CA ASN A 688 33.76 -13.11 2.80
C ASN A 688 32.32 -13.66 2.73
N TRP A 689 31.31 -12.78 2.65
CA TRP A 689 29.90 -13.15 2.87
C TRP A 689 29.41 -14.25 1.91
N LEU A 690 29.84 -14.23 0.64
CA LEU A 690 29.42 -15.18 -0.36
C LEU A 690 29.99 -16.57 -0.05
N PHE A 691 31.26 -16.62 0.34
CA PHE A 691 31.91 -17.83 0.79
C PHE A 691 31.20 -18.42 2.03
N ILE A 692 30.88 -17.59 3.03
CA ILE A 692 30.17 -18.03 4.24
C ILE A 692 28.81 -18.64 3.88
N LEU A 693 27.99 -17.94 3.08
CA LEU A 693 26.66 -18.43 2.70
C LEU A 693 26.69 -19.71 1.85
N ARG A 694 27.71 -19.89 1.01
CA ARG A 694 27.88 -21.10 0.19
C ARG A 694 28.37 -22.32 0.96
N ASN A 695 28.89 -22.14 2.17
CA ASN A 695 29.50 -23.18 2.99
C ASN A 695 28.82 -23.32 4.36
N LEU A 696 27.57 -22.87 4.54
CA LEU A 696 26.83 -22.95 5.80
C LEU A 696 26.80 -24.36 6.42
N ASP A 697 26.85 -25.42 5.61
CA ASP A 697 26.95 -26.81 6.04
C ASP A 697 28.24 -27.12 6.81
N LYS A 698 29.24 -26.25 6.77
CA LYS A 698 30.47 -26.30 7.58
C LYS A 698 30.35 -25.53 8.89
N PHE A 699 29.29 -24.76 9.08
CA PHE A 699 29.08 -23.92 10.26
C PHE A 699 28.05 -24.53 11.22
N GLN A 700 28.23 -24.20 12.50
CA GLN A 700 27.24 -24.34 13.55
C GLN A 700 26.92 -22.95 14.12
N ILE A 701 25.80 -22.85 14.81
CA ILE A 701 25.48 -21.66 15.59
C ILE A 701 25.44 -22.06 17.07
N LYS A 702 26.14 -21.28 17.91
CA LYS A 702 26.23 -21.51 19.36
C LYS A 702 25.51 -20.44 20.15
N PHE A 703 24.87 -20.82 21.24
CA PHE A 703 24.11 -19.89 22.06
C PHE A 703 24.98 -18.78 22.66
N SER A 704 24.56 -17.53 22.44
CA SER A 704 25.14 -16.36 23.11
C SER A 704 24.18 -15.82 24.16
N ASN A 705 22.93 -15.57 23.80
CA ASN A 705 21.94 -15.06 24.75
C ASN A 705 20.53 -15.21 24.19
N TRP A 706 19.54 -15.21 25.07
CA TRP A 706 18.16 -14.92 24.67
C TRP A 706 18.07 -13.44 24.27
N TYR A 707 17.38 -13.17 23.17
CA TYR A 707 17.25 -11.83 22.63
C TYR A 707 16.05 -11.11 23.25
N ALA A 708 16.32 -9.93 23.76
CA ALA A 708 15.35 -8.95 24.21
C ALA A 708 15.72 -7.59 23.60
N PHE A 709 14.72 -6.75 23.33
CA PHE A 709 14.98 -5.38 22.95
C PHE A 709 15.63 -4.63 24.12
N PRO A 710 16.58 -3.73 23.85
CA PRO A 710 17.14 -2.87 24.88
C PRO A 710 16.04 -1.96 25.42
N GLU A 711 16.14 -1.61 26.70
CA GLU A 711 15.34 -0.52 27.24
C GLU A 711 15.72 0.81 26.58
N GLN A 712 14.72 1.63 26.23
CA GLN A 712 14.91 2.88 25.50
C GLN A 712 13.98 3.98 26.04
N VAL A 713 14.30 5.24 25.75
CA VAL A 713 13.40 6.38 25.98
C VAL A 713 12.88 6.86 24.64
N ASN A 714 11.57 6.95 24.50
CA ASN A 714 10.91 7.48 23.32
C ASN A 714 11.27 8.97 23.15
N LYS A 715 11.89 9.33 22.03
CA LYS A 715 12.38 10.69 21.78
C LYS A 715 11.27 11.76 21.75
N LEU A 716 10.05 11.37 21.41
CA LEU A 716 8.92 12.31 21.30
C LEU A 716 8.18 12.43 22.63
N THR A 717 7.85 11.31 23.28
CA THR A 717 7.05 11.31 24.51
C THR A 717 7.88 11.36 25.78
N GLN A 718 9.20 11.17 25.70
CA GLN A 718 10.12 11.02 26.82
C GLN A 718 9.78 9.86 27.77
N GLN A 719 8.87 8.96 27.37
CA GLN A 719 8.51 7.79 28.16
C GLN A 719 9.54 6.67 27.93
N LYS A 720 9.89 5.98 29.02
CA LYS A 720 10.68 4.74 28.94
C LYS A 720 9.81 3.64 28.32
N VAL A 721 10.34 2.97 27.30
CA VAL A 721 9.76 1.76 26.71
C VAL A 721 10.64 0.56 27.04
N HIS A 722 10.01 -0.55 27.42
CA HIS A 722 10.70 -1.75 27.89
C HIS A 722 9.82 -3.00 27.81
N HIS A 723 10.46 -4.16 27.96
CA HIS A 723 9.75 -5.43 28.08
C HIS A 723 9.05 -5.58 29.43
N SER A 724 8.01 -6.41 29.48
CA SER A 724 7.35 -6.74 30.75
C SER A 724 8.29 -7.48 31.70
N GLN A 725 8.12 -7.28 33.01
CA GLN A 725 8.93 -8.00 34.01
C GLN A 725 8.76 -9.52 33.88
N LYS A 726 7.52 -9.96 33.60
CA LYS A 726 7.21 -11.37 33.34
C LYS A 726 8.07 -11.95 32.22
N PHE A 727 8.19 -11.24 31.09
CA PHE A 727 9.01 -11.69 29.98
C PHE A 727 10.50 -11.77 30.34
N LEU A 728 11.01 -10.78 31.07
CA LEU A 728 12.40 -10.76 31.53
C LEU A 728 12.67 -11.92 32.51
N ASP A 729 11.77 -12.18 33.45
CA ASP A 729 11.87 -13.28 34.40
C ASP A 729 11.84 -14.64 33.68
N GLU A 730 10.96 -14.79 32.68
CA GLU A 730 10.90 -15.99 31.84
C GLU A 730 12.24 -16.23 31.13
N ILE A 731 12.79 -15.22 30.44
CA ILE A 731 14.10 -15.32 29.78
C ILE A 731 15.21 -15.69 30.78
N ASN A 732 15.25 -15.04 31.95
CA ASN A 732 16.30 -15.25 32.94
C ASN A 732 16.22 -16.64 33.60
N SER A 733 15.05 -17.28 33.56
CA SER A 733 14.84 -18.64 34.08
C SER A 733 15.13 -19.75 33.07
N MET A 734 15.36 -19.40 31.80
CA MET A 734 15.58 -20.38 30.73
C MET A 734 17.04 -20.82 30.65
N ASP A 735 17.24 -22.12 30.47
CA ASP A 735 18.53 -22.64 30.01
C ASP A 735 18.89 -22.07 28.64
N GLY A 736 20.19 -22.07 28.32
CA GLY A 736 20.68 -21.69 26.99
C GLY A 736 20.08 -22.59 25.91
N ALA A 737 19.93 -22.05 24.70
CA ALA A 737 19.51 -22.86 23.55
C ALA A 737 20.61 -23.86 23.17
N ASP A 738 20.20 -25.04 22.69
CA ASP A 738 21.14 -26.02 22.15
C ASP A 738 21.85 -25.47 20.90
N ASP A 739 23.10 -25.89 20.72
CA ASP A 739 23.85 -25.65 19.48
C ASP A 739 23.09 -26.23 18.27
N TYR A 740 23.10 -25.50 17.16
CA TYR A 740 22.41 -25.90 15.94
C TYR A 740 23.36 -26.01 14.74
N TYR A 741 23.13 -27.04 13.91
CA TYR A 741 23.94 -27.36 12.74
C TYR A 741 23.13 -27.20 11.47
N PHE A 742 23.62 -26.39 10.53
CA PHE A 742 23.01 -26.35 9.20
C PHE A 742 23.27 -27.67 8.47
N VAL A 743 22.20 -28.22 7.87
CA VAL A 743 22.22 -29.52 7.19
C VAL A 743 22.76 -29.40 5.75
N ASN A 744 22.52 -28.26 5.10
CA ASN A 744 22.97 -27.97 3.74
C ASN A 744 23.11 -26.45 3.52
N ASN A 745 23.60 -26.08 2.35
CA ASN A 745 23.89 -24.69 1.96
C ASN A 745 22.68 -23.95 1.35
N ASN A 746 21.57 -24.64 1.11
CA ASN A 746 20.44 -24.05 0.41
C ASN A 746 19.63 -23.12 1.32
N LEU A 747 19.43 -21.89 0.86
CA LEU A 747 18.70 -20.83 1.54
C LEU A 747 17.20 -20.89 1.17
N GLU A 748 16.31 -20.48 2.08
CA GLU A 748 14.86 -20.66 1.91
C GLU A 748 14.14 -19.41 1.38
N SER A 749 14.55 -18.23 1.84
CA SER A 749 13.99 -16.95 1.39
C SER A 749 14.85 -15.78 1.84
N ILE A 750 14.75 -14.66 1.12
CA ILE A 750 15.30 -13.36 1.50
C ILE A 750 14.17 -12.33 1.54
N GLN A 751 14.19 -11.43 2.51
CA GLN A 751 13.27 -10.32 2.58
C GLN A 751 13.99 -9.04 3.00
N VAL A 752 13.60 -7.91 2.39
CA VAL A 752 14.05 -6.57 2.80
C VAL A 752 13.30 -6.18 4.08
N GLY A 753 14.03 -5.71 5.10
CA GLY A 753 13.43 -5.26 6.35
C GLY A 753 12.74 -3.90 6.24
N ASP A 754 11.74 -3.67 7.08
CA ASP A 754 10.91 -2.45 7.05
C ASP A 754 11.72 -1.15 7.22
N ALA A 755 12.79 -1.15 8.03
CA ALA A 755 13.69 0.00 8.17
C ALA A 755 14.35 0.43 6.84
N SER A 756 14.49 -0.50 5.90
CA SER A 756 15.08 -0.25 4.58
C SER A 756 14.11 0.37 3.59
N ILE A 757 12.81 0.36 3.87
CA ILE A 757 11.80 1.01 3.03
C ILE A 757 12.00 2.53 3.10
N GLN A 758 12.34 3.03 4.28
CA GLN A 758 12.54 4.46 4.54
C GLN A 758 13.99 4.91 4.34
N SER A 759 14.94 3.98 4.28
CA SER A 759 16.36 4.29 4.10
C SER A 759 16.78 4.36 2.64
N THR A 760 17.43 5.47 2.28
CA THR A 760 18.15 5.66 1.01
C THR A 760 19.62 5.29 1.10
N THR A 761 20.16 5.10 2.31
CA THR A 761 21.59 4.90 2.56
C THR A 761 21.95 3.46 2.88
N TYR A 762 20.97 2.58 3.11
CA TYR A 762 21.21 1.15 3.29
C TYR A 762 19.99 0.31 2.96
N LYS A 763 20.21 -1.00 2.78
CA LYS A 763 19.19 -2.06 2.70
C LYS A 763 19.58 -3.23 3.61
N ASP A 764 18.75 -3.51 4.61
CA ASP A 764 18.79 -4.69 5.45
C ASP A 764 18.03 -5.84 4.78
N PHE A 765 18.75 -6.94 4.59
CA PHE A 765 18.24 -8.21 4.11
C PHE A 765 18.23 -9.22 5.24
N TYR A 766 17.14 -9.97 5.31
CA TYR A 766 16.92 -11.01 6.29
C TYR A 766 16.71 -12.33 5.54
N ILE A 767 17.65 -13.26 5.72
CA ILE A 767 17.72 -14.53 5.00
C ILE A 767 17.30 -15.64 5.95
N VAL A 768 16.28 -16.41 5.55
CA VAL A 768 15.74 -17.53 6.34
C VAL A 768 16.47 -18.81 5.99
N LYS A 769 16.88 -19.55 7.02
CA LYS A 769 17.49 -20.88 6.92
C LYS A 769 17.17 -21.71 8.15
N ASN A 770 16.35 -22.75 8.03
CA ASN A 770 16.06 -23.71 9.11
C ASN A 770 15.69 -23.05 10.46
N ASN A 771 14.69 -22.17 10.48
CA ASN A 771 14.31 -21.37 11.65
C ASN A 771 15.44 -20.47 12.19
N ALA A 772 16.46 -20.20 11.40
CA ALA A 772 17.46 -19.17 11.65
C ALA A 772 17.25 -17.99 10.68
N LEU A 773 17.60 -16.80 11.14
CA LEU A 773 17.49 -15.56 10.40
C LEU A 773 18.86 -14.87 10.38
N ILE A 774 19.50 -14.92 9.21
CA ILE A 774 20.79 -14.29 8.95
C ILE A 774 20.52 -12.86 8.47
N ASN A 775 21.14 -11.88 9.10
CA ASN A 775 21.01 -10.48 8.73
C ASN A 775 22.24 -10.01 7.95
N ILE A 776 21.99 -9.41 6.78
CA ILE A 776 23.00 -8.76 5.94
C ILE A 776 22.51 -7.35 5.65
N LYS A 777 23.32 -6.34 5.95
CA LYS A 777 23.06 -4.94 5.61
C LYS A 777 23.93 -4.53 4.44
N VAL A 778 23.34 -3.95 3.41
CA VAL A 778 24.07 -3.34 2.29
C VAL A 778 24.04 -1.84 2.48
N ILE A 779 25.19 -1.23 2.75
CA ILE A 779 25.34 0.23 2.79
C ILE A 779 25.41 0.73 1.36
N LEU A 780 24.56 1.70 1.02
CA LEU A 780 24.46 2.32 -0.29
C LEU A 780 25.17 3.68 -0.26
N ASN A 781 26.39 3.76 -0.81
CA ASN A 781 27.04 5.05 -1.11
C ASN A 781 27.10 5.27 -2.62
N LYS A 782 27.24 6.53 -3.04
CA LYS A 782 27.31 6.93 -4.45
C LYS A 782 28.46 6.23 -5.21
N ASP A 783 29.58 5.99 -4.53
CA ASP A 783 30.82 5.53 -5.16
C ASP A 783 31.19 4.08 -4.82
N SER A 784 30.65 3.54 -3.72
CA SER A 784 30.85 2.14 -3.33
C SER A 784 29.75 1.68 -2.38
N SER A 785 29.16 0.53 -2.67
CA SER A 785 28.26 -0.12 -1.73
C SER A 785 29.04 -1.23 -1.01
N ALA A 786 28.73 -1.44 0.28
CA ALA A 786 29.46 -2.38 1.13
C ALA A 786 28.47 -3.32 1.81
N VAL A 787 28.80 -4.61 1.82
CA VAL A 787 28.05 -5.62 2.56
C VAL A 787 28.55 -5.64 4.00
N GLN A 788 27.64 -5.60 4.96
CA GLN A 788 27.88 -5.83 6.38
C GLN A 788 27.14 -7.10 6.78
N PHE A 789 27.88 -8.10 7.25
CA PHE A 789 27.35 -9.39 7.67
C PHE A 789 27.41 -9.49 9.20
N ASN A 790 26.26 -9.69 9.85
CA ASN A 790 26.22 -9.85 11.31
C ASN A 790 26.58 -11.31 11.70
N PRO A 791 27.66 -11.55 12.48
CA PRO A 791 28.02 -12.89 12.95
C PRO A 791 27.01 -13.52 13.92
N LEU A 792 26.12 -12.72 14.52
CA LEU A 792 25.06 -13.19 15.40
C LEU A 792 23.77 -13.41 14.62
N ILE A 793 23.29 -14.64 14.66
CA ILE A 793 22.13 -15.14 13.95
C ILE A 793 20.96 -15.23 14.94
N TYR A 794 19.77 -14.78 14.54
CA TYR A 794 18.57 -15.03 15.33
C TYR A 794 18.07 -16.44 15.04
N TYR A 795 17.90 -17.26 16.06
CA TYR A 795 17.45 -18.64 15.96
C TYR A 795 16.19 -18.85 16.79
N PHE A 796 15.22 -19.57 16.22
CA PHE A 796 13.91 -19.79 16.82
C PHE A 796 13.72 -21.28 17.10
N PRO A 797 14.32 -21.81 18.19
CA PRO A 797 14.42 -23.26 18.43
C PRO A 797 13.05 -23.93 18.60
N LYS A 798 12.05 -23.19 19.07
CA LYS A 798 10.69 -23.68 19.36
C LYS A 798 9.65 -23.24 18.33
N ALA A 799 10.07 -22.63 17.21
CA ALA A 799 9.14 -22.18 16.18
C ALA A 799 8.40 -23.37 15.56
N ARG A 800 7.06 -23.35 15.65
CA ARG A 800 6.18 -24.38 15.08
C ARG A 800 5.63 -24.02 13.70
N THR A 801 5.86 -22.79 13.26
CA THR A 801 5.33 -22.19 12.04
C THR A 801 6.48 -21.55 11.26
N LYS A 802 6.31 -21.41 9.95
CA LYS A 802 7.29 -20.73 9.11
C LYS A 802 7.41 -19.27 9.53
N LEU A 803 8.63 -18.80 9.77
CA LEU A 803 8.92 -17.44 10.22
C LEU A 803 8.39 -16.40 9.21
N SER A 804 7.52 -15.52 9.68
CA SER A 804 7.13 -14.32 8.93
C SER A 804 8.14 -13.20 9.19
N VAL A 805 9.14 -13.12 8.31
CA VAL A 805 10.19 -12.09 8.40
C VAL A 805 9.59 -10.69 8.39
N LYS A 806 8.56 -10.44 7.57
CA LYS A 806 7.83 -9.17 7.54
C LYS A 806 7.33 -8.73 8.92
N ILE A 807 6.65 -9.62 9.65
CA ILE A 807 6.08 -9.29 10.96
C ILE A 807 7.23 -8.96 11.93
N LEU A 808 8.27 -9.79 11.94
CA LEU A 808 9.44 -9.57 12.80
C LEU A 808 10.12 -8.23 12.51
N THR A 809 10.40 -7.93 11.24
CA THR A 809 11.10 -6.69 10.87
C THR A 809 10.24 -5.45 11.11
N GLN A 810 8.92 -5.56 10.99
CA GLN A 810 7.99 -4.49 11.34
C GLN A 810 8.04 -4.21 12.85
N ILE A 811 7.95 -5.26 13.67
CA ILE A 811 8.06 -5.13 15.13
C ILE A 811 9.41 -4.52 15.51
N PHE A 812 10.52 -5.02 14.94
CA PHE A 812 11.86 -4.49 15.20
C PHE A 812 11.97 -3.03 14.80
N HIS A 813 11.44 -2.65 13.63
CA HIS A 813 11.49 -1.27 13.18
C HIS A 813 10.72 -0.34 14.13
N GLN A 814 9.50 -0.72 14.51
CA GLN A 814 8.66 0.12 15.37
C GLN A 814 9.16 0.16 16.82
N ALA A 815 9.61 -0.97 17.37
CA ALA A 815 10.14 -1.01 18.73
C ALA A 815 11.50 -0.31 18.85
N LEU A 816 12.43 -0.54 17.91
CA LEU A 816 13.82 -0.07 18.05
C LEU A 816 14.08 1.32 17.45
N TYR A 817 13.34 1.72 16.40
CA TYR A 817 13.54 3.02 15.75
C TYR A 817 12.49 4.04 16.16
N HIS A 818 11.23 3.62 16.33
CA HIS A 818 10.14 4.50 16.77
C HIS A 818 9.87 4.43 18.27
N GLN A 819 10.49 3.48 18.99
CA GLN A 819 10.47 3.41 20.45
C GLN A 819 9.03 3.35 21.00
N ILE A 820 8.19 2.52 20.37
CA ILE A 820 6.76 2.40 20.66
C ILE A 820 6.52 1.18 21.56
N GLN A 821 5.92 1.37 22.73
CA GLN A 821 5.71 0.33 23.76
C GLN A 821 4.86 -0.83 23.23
N GLU A 822 3.83 -0.54 22.44
CA GLU A 822 2.92 -1.53 21.87
C GLU A 822 3.65 -2.58 21.03
N PHE A 823 4.83 -2.26 20.50
CA PHE A 823 5.64 -3.21 19.74
C PHE A 823 6.60 -4.05 20.60
N TYR A 824 6.93 -3.60 21.82
CA TYR A 824 7.50 -4.49 22.84
C TYR A 824 6.45 -5.52 23.25
N ASP A 825 5.22 -5.05 23.52
CA ASP A 825 4.10 -5.92 23.89
C ASP A 825 3.73 -6.88 22.75
N ALA A 826 3.74 -6.42 21.49
CA ALA A 826 3.49 -7.28 20.34
C ALA A 826 4.60 -8.30 20.13
N PHE A 827 5.86 -8.00 20.46
CA PHE A 827 6.93 -8.99 20.42
C PHE A 827 6.65 -10.12 21.42
N GLU A 828 6.24 -9.79 22.64
CA GLU A 828 5.97 -10.77 23.69
C GLU A 828 4.67 -11.56 23.42
N ASN A 829 3.56 -10.86 23.23
CA ASN A 829 2.23 -11.46 23.20
C ASN A 829 1.90 -12.03 21.82
N ASP A 830 2.19 -11.28 20.77
CA ASP A 830 1.83 -11.70 19.42
C ASP A 830 2.92 -12.60 18.82
N PHE A 831 4.17 -12.12 18.78
CA PHE A 831 5.24 -12.83 18.08
C PHE A 831 5.66 -14.12 18.79
N ILE A 832 6.00 -14.04 20.08
CA ILE A 832 6.46 -15.21 20.85
C ILE A 832 5.30 -16.18 21.12
N ASN A 833 4.20 -15.66 21.70
CA ASN A 833 3.13 -16.50 22.23
C ASN A 833 2.06 -16.86 21.20
N LYS A 834 1.36 -15.87 20.63
CA LYS A 834 0.21 -16.09 19.73
C LYS A 834 0.59 -16.76 18.41
N TYR A 835 1.66 -16.29 17.76
CA TYR A 835 2.16 -16.88 16.50
C TYR A 835 3.05 -18.11 16.73
N ARG A 836 3.37 -18.43 17.99
CA ARG A 836 4.11 -19.63 18.40
C ARG A 836 5.49 -19.74 17.75
N TYR A 837 6.18 -18.60 17.57
CA TYR A 837 7.59 -18.61 17.18
C TYR A 837 8.50 -18.95 18.36
N GLY A 838 8.03 -18.71 19.60
CA GLY A 838 8.81 -18.94 20.81
C GLY A 838 9.91 -17.88 21.00
N PHE A 839 10.67 -18.03 22.07
CA PHE A 839 11.78 -17.14 22.40
C PHE A 839 12.87 -17.17 21.33
N VAL A 840 13.46 -16.00 21.11
CA VAL A 840 14.50 -15.80 20.09
C VAL A 840 15.86 -15.95 20.74
N ALA A 841 16.64 -16.92 20.29
CA ALA A 841 18.04 -17.06 20.68
C ALA A 841 18.91 -16.24 19.74
N GLN A 842 19.86 -15.49 20.28
CA GLN A 842 20.95 -14.91 19.52
C GLN A 842 22.12 -15.89 19.57
N MET A 843 22.54 -16.38 18.41
CA MET A 843 23.51 -17.46 18.27
C MET A 843 24.73 -16.98 17.47
N LEU A 844 25.94 -17.27 17.93
CA LEU A 844 27.18 -16.98 17.21
C LEU A 844 27.43 -18.01 16.10
N LEU A 845 27.62 -17.55 14.86
CA LEU A 845 28.03 -18.41 13.75
C LEU A 845 29.52 -18.75 13.83
N GLU A 846 29.84 -20.03 13.94
CA GLU A 846 31.22 -20.55 14.01
C GLU A 846 31.37 -21.85 13.19
N LEU A 847 32.60 -22.30 12.93
CA LEU A 847 32.82 -23.57 12.25
C LEU A 847 32.43 -24.72 13.17
N LYS A 848 31.94 -25.79 12.55
CA LYS A 848 31.82 -27.08 13.21
C LYS A 848 33.23 -27.52 13.64
N GLY A 849 33.40 -27.83 14.93
CA GLY A 849 34.64 -28.44 15.40
C GLY A 849 34.90 -29.75 14.64
N ASP A 850 36.17 -30.02 14.32
CA ASP A 850 36.57 -31.30 13.76
C ASP A 850 36.20 -32.39 14.78
N LYS A 851 35.24 -33.27 14.44
CA LYS A 851 34.77 -34.36 15.32
C LYS A 851 35.86 -35.39 15.70
N ASN A 852 37.13 -35.15 15.35
CA ASN A 852 38.27 -36.05 15.51
C ASN A 852 39.35 -35.57 16.50
N GLU A 853 39.18 -34.46 17.22
CA GLU A 853 40.05 -34.12 18.35
C GLU A 853 39.30 -34.33 19.67
N LYS A 854 39.21 -35.59 20.10
CA LYS A 854 38.96 -35.97 21.50
C LYS A 854 40.06 -36.92 21.95
#